data_AF-A0A6G0XPL7-F1
#
_entry.id   AF-A0A6G0XPL7-F1
#
_cell.length_a   1.000
_cell.length_b   1.000
_cell.length_c   1.000
_cell.angle_alpha   90.00
_cell.angle_beta   90.00
_cell.angle_gamma   90.00
#
_symmetry.space_group_name_H-M   'P 1'
#
loop_
_entity.id
_entity.type
_entity.pdbx_description
1 polymer ?
#
loop_
_entity_poly.entity_id
_entity_poly.type
_entity_poly.pdbx_seq_one_letter_code
_entity_poly.pdbx_strand_id
1 'polypeptide(L)'
;MPGDVIDIGVNLLNRQFQKDLPRVLKRSADERVTTIIATGTDIKVSERSVAYIRKRNAPLPRLVCTVGIHPHSAKDAGEDFIAKQSALITKNRDVVVAVGECGLDFNRDFSPRDVQLNVFRQQVQLACDLKMPLFCHERDAHHEFLGVLMPFLETGQLKTSQIVVHCFTGSESELKTYLRLGFYIGLTGFIAMSSRGAALRRCIASIPLGQLMVETDAPFMHPTQSRQRCEPHHIHSVIETIAECMRVPAEEVASATKRNAIRFFNLESPSTPSAISHEPMASPAPQTTTAPTRLVHVDGSKFEGGGQILRLAMPLAAMLKKHVVVHSIRAGRPKPGLGHQHLCGITLLESMSAVWSLEGHHLHSSSVQLIPNNELPWALRGNDFSTSIDTAGAVSLVLQGVLPLLVFAADKEVYQLHLVGGTHSQFAPTVDWIELGLVPLLQKMGIAMDVAMTRRGFMPRGGGQVTVTFPPRQDHRTLLPIVLETPSRQVERVVCRITSGAAATSNAARTSLLKQFRFAFGIDSNVEWSWDLQVDNGLKTPSLSIHVSIELGHGNLLTASVAQTNSTTKAVDSIVADLGRAWDSDGCVDEHLADNALVFMALAAGTSRLRVPKETSSQHIEAAMYVITLVTGVEFTCQTDQKSRLISCVGLGWS
;
A
#
# COMPACT_ATOMS: atom_id res chain seq x y z
N MET A 1 -5.73 -26.76 -37.67
CA MET A 1 -6.26 -26.33 -36.36
C MET A 1 -5.11 -26.35 -35.36
N PRO A 2 -4.71 -25.21 -34.78
CA PRO A 2 -3.45 -25.03 -34.04
C PRO A 2 -3.33 -25.78 -32.68
N GLY A 3 -4.07 -26.86 -32.45
CA GLY A 3 -4.04 -27.65 -31.21
C GLY A 3 -5.11 -27.23 -30.20
N ASP A 4 -4.99 -27.73 -28.97
CA ASP A 4 -5.93 -27.41 -27.88
C ASP A 4 -5.68 -26.02 -27.31
N VAL A 5 -6.74 -25.27 -27.05
CA VAL A 5 -6.67 -23.87 -26.57
C VAL A 5 -7.49 -23.67 -25.30
N ILE A 6 -7.08 -22.68 -24.49
CA ILE A 6 -7.84 -22.17 -23.34
C ILE A 6 -8.21 -20.71 -23.64
N ASP A 7 -9.51 -20.41 -23.56
CA ASP A 7 -10.02 -19.04 -23.63
C ASP A 7 -10.12 -18.46 -22.21
N ILE A 8 -9.27 -17.48 -21.88
CA ILE A 8 -9.17 -16.95 -20.52
C ILE A 8 -10.27 -15.94 -20.15
N GLY A 9 -11.10 -15.50 -21.11
CA GLY A 9 -12.08 -14.44 -20.88
C GLY A 9 -13.28 -14.52 -21.81
N VAL A 10 -14.43 -14.97 -21.29
CA VAL A 10 -15.71 -15.03 -22.02
C VAL A 10 -16.85 -14.53 -21.15
N ASN A 11 -17.64 -13.58 -21.65
CA ASN A 11 -18.89 -13.12 -21.04
C ASN A 11 -20.03 -14.16 -21.27
N LEU A 12 -19.84 -15.37 -20.75
CA LEU A 12 -20.57 -16.58 -21.15
C LEU A 12 -22.09 -16.49 -20.95
N LEU A 13 -22.52 -15.81 -19.89
CA LEU A 13 -23.93 -15.65 -19.54
C LEU A 13 -24.56 -14.36 -20.11
N ASN A 14 -23.88 -13.70 -21.04
CA ASN A 14 -24.43 -12.57 -21.77
C ASN A 14 -25.72 -12.99 -22.51
N ARG A 15 -26.69 -12.07 -22.58
CA ARG A 15 -27.98 -12.26 -23.26
C ARG A 15 -27.84 -12.77 -24.70
N GLN A 16 -26.75 -12.43 -25.39
CA GLN A 16 -26.52 -12.87 -26.77
C GLN A 16 -26.36 -14.38 -26.91
N PHE A 17 -25.94 -15.10 -25.86
CA PHE A 17 -25.81 -16.57 -25.87
C PHE A 17 -27.00 -17.31 -25.25
N GLN A 18 -27.92 -16.59 -24.59
CA GLN A 18 -28.98 -17.21 -23.77
C GLN A 18 -29.81 -18.27 -24.51
N LYS A 19 -30.04 -18.08 -25.82
CA LYS A 19 -30.88 -18.98 -26.62
C LYS A 19 -30.15 -20.23 -27.12
N ASP A 20 -28.82 -20.21 -27.19
CA ASP A 20 -28.07 -21.26 -27.89
C ASP A 20 -26.70 -21.58 -27.27
N LEU A 21 -26.47 -21.20 -26.01
CA LEU A 21 -25.24 -21.47 -25.26
C LEU A 21 -24.75 -22.94 -25.35
N PRO A 22 -25.61 -23.98 -25.23
CA PRO A 22 -25.16 -25.36 -25.41
C PRO A 22 -24.55 -25.64 -26.79
N ARG A 23 -25.09 -24.99 -27.85
CA ARG A 23 -24.55 -25.12 -29.21
C ARG A 23 -23.24 -24.35 -29.39
N VAL A 24 -23.12 -23.17 -28.77
CA VAL A 24 -21.87 -22.40 -28.72
C VAL A 24 -20.76 -23.24 -28.07
N LEU A 25 -21.03 -23.81 -26.89
CA LEU A 25 -20.07 -24.66 -26.18
C LEU A 25 -19.70 -25.91 -26.97
N LYS A 26 -20.67 -26.53 -27.67
CA LYS A 26 -20.38 -27.69 -28.54
C LYS A 26 -19.44 -27.31 -29.68
N ARG A 27 -19.71 -26.21 -30.40
CA ARG A 27 -18.82 -25.71 -31.47
C ARG A 27 -17.40 -25.45 -30.94
N SER A 28 -17.30 -24.80 -29.78
CA SER A 28 -16.02 -24.58 -29.11
C SER A 28 -15.27 -25.87 -28.82
N ALA A 29 -15.94 -26.92 -28.33
CA ALA A 29 -15.33 -28.24 -28.11
C ALA A 29 -14.91 -28.91 -29.42
N ASP A 30 -15.78 -28.91 -30.44
CA ASP A 30 -15.50 -29.48 -31.76
C ASP A 30 -14.27 -28.82 -32.39
N GLU A 31 -14.03 -27.53 -32.08
CA GLU A 31 -12.86 -26.76 -32.52
C GLU A 31 -11.70 -26.75 -31.52
N ARG A 32 -11.67 -27.67 -30.54
CA ARG A 32 -10.54 -27.83 -29.59
C ARG A 32 -10.30 -26.65 -28.65
N VAL A 33 -11.30 -25.80 -28.40
CA VAL A 33 -11.31 -24.95 -27.21
C VAL A 33 -11.66 -25.86 -26.03
N THR A 34 -10.64 -26.23 -25.25
CA THR A 34 -10.76 -27.28 -24.22
C THR A 34 -11.18 -26.76 -22.87
N THR A 35 -10.88 -25.49 -22.56
CA THR A 35 -11.29 -24.81 -21.33
C THR A 35 -11.74 -23.40 -21.66
N ILE A 36 -12.84 -22.97 -21.02
CA ILE A 36 -13.35 -21.60 -21.09
C ILE A 36 -13.46 -21.06 -19.67
N ILE A 37 -12.91 -19.87 -19.44
CA ILE A 37 -13.06 -19.13 -18.19
C ILE A 37 -14.17 -18.09 -18.38
N ALA A 38 -15.29 -18.28 -17.68
CA ALA A 38 -16.41 -17.35 -17.69
C ALA A 38 -16.12 -16.13 -16.79
N THR A 39 -16.20 -14.93 -17.36
CA THR A 39 -15.88 -13.68 -16.67
C THR A 39 -17.00 -13.27 -15.70
N GLY A 40 -16.64 -13.08 -14.43
CA GLY A 40 -17.53 -12.50 -13.42
C GLY A 40 -17.45 -10.98 -13.42
N THR A 41 -18.52 -10.29 -13.84
CA THR A 41 -18.57 -8.82 -13.92
C THR A 41 -19.31 -8.15 -12.77
N ASP A 42 -20.13 -8.92 -12.05
CA ASP A 42 -20.81 -8.54 -10.82
C ASP A 42 -21.19 -9.79 -10.01
N ILE A 43 -21.70 -9.61 -8.78
CA ILE A 43 -22.07 -10.71 -7.87
C ILE A 43 -23.15 -11.62 -8.49
N LYS A 44 -24.19 -11.06 -9.10
CA LYS A 44 -25.32 -11.85 -9.65
C LYS A 44 -24.86 -12.67 -10.84
N VAL A 45 -24.02 -12.11 -11.71
CA VAL A 45 -23.41 -12.83 -12.83
C VAL A 45 -22.50 -13.94 -12.30
N SER A 46 -21.68 -13.65 -11.29
CA SER A 46 -20.78 -14.61 -10.66
C SER A 46 -21.53 -15.81 -10.06
N GLU A 47 -22.59 -15.57 -9.30
CA GLU A 47 -23.46 -16.62 -8.74
C GLU A 47 -24.11 -17.48 -9.83
N ARG A 48 -24.62 -16.84 -10.90
CA ARG A 48 -25.20 -17.55 -12.03
C ARG A 48 -24.17 -18.38 -12.78
N SER A 49 -22.94 -17.90 -12.93
CA SER A 49 -21.83 -18.63 -13.56
C SER A 49 -21.50 -19.90 -12.78
N VAL A 50 -21.31 -19.78 -11.46
CA VAL A 50 -21.10 -20.93 -10.58
C VAL A 50 -22.25 -21.93 -10.69
N ALA A 51 -23.50 -21.46 -10.59
CA ALA A 51 -24.68 -22.32 -10.69
C ALA A 51 -24.79 -23.04 -12.05
N TYR A 52 -24.47 -22.35 -13.15
CA TYR A 52 -24.46 -22.95 -14.49
C TYR A 52 -23.38 -24.03 -14.63
N ILE A 53 -22.16 -23.74 -14.18
CA ILE A 53 -21.02 -24.67 -14.22
C ILE A 53 -21.35 -25.94 -13.42
N ARG A 54 -21.90 -25.79 -12.22
CA ARG A 54 -22.28 -26.92 -11.34
C ARG A 54 -23.40 -27.80 -11.93
N LYS A 55 -24.34 -27.21 -12.65
CA LYS A 55 -25.45 -27.95 -13.28
C LYS A 55 -25.06 -28.65 -14.58
N ARG A 56 -23.92 -28.31 -15.16
CA ARG A 56 -23.52 -28.80 -16.48
C ARG A 56 -22.79 -30.14 -16.36
N ASN A 57 -23.30 -31.15 -17.05
CA ASN A 57 -22.74 -32.51 -17.06
C ASN A 57 -21.77 -32.80 -18.23
N ALA A 58 -21.64 -31.89 -19.20
CA ALA A 58 -20.76 -32.09 -20.36
C ALA A 58 -19.29 -31.84 -20.00
N PRO A 59 -18.35 -32.74 -20.37
CA PRO A 59 -16.95 -32.62 -19.95
C PRO A 59 -16.15 -31.56 -20.72
N LEU A 60 -16.52 -31.26 -21.99
CA LEU A 60 -15.80 -30.34 -22.85
C LEU A 60 -16.71 -29.26 -23.48
N PRO A 61 -16.25 -27.99 -23.57
CA PRO A 61 -15.08 -27.44 -22.86
C PRO A 61 -15.26 -27.56 -21.34
N ARG A 62 -14.17 -27.71 -20.58
CA ARG A 62 -14.17 -27.49 -19.12
C ARG A 62 -14.55 -26.04 -18.87
N LEU A 63 -15.48 -25.80 -17.94
CA LEU A 63 -15.86 -24.45 -17.55
C LEU A 63 -15.37 -24.15 -16.14
N VAL A 64 -14.71 -23.01 -15.99
CA VAL A 64 -14.35 -22.38 -14.72
C VAL A 64 -14.75 -20.90 -14.82
N CYS A 65 -14.69 -20.15 -13.72
CA CYS A 65 -15.05 -18.74 -13.74
C CYS A 65 -14.15 -17.88 -12.86
N THR A 66 -14.24 -16.58 -13.08
CA THR A 66 -13.70 -15.56 -12.17
C THR A 66 -14.85 -14.97 -11.33
N VAL A 67 -14.54 -14.35 -10.20
CA VAL A 67 -15.50 -13.63 -9.37
C VAL A 67 -14.98 -12.22 -9.12
N GLY A 68 -15.76 -11.21 -9.51
CA GLY A 68 -15.35 -9.81 -9.45
C GLY A 68 -16.51 -8.82 -9.61
N ILE A 69 -16.17 -7.54 -9.47
CA ILE A 69 -16.96 -6.37 -9.86
C ILE A 69 -16.15 -5.59 -10.88
N HIS A 70 -16.67 -5.57 -12.10
CA HIS A 70 -16.11 -4.82 -13.23
C HIS A 70 -16.13 -3.31 -12.92
N PRO A 71 -15.14 -2.50 -13.33
CA PRO A 71 -15.09 -1.05 -13.06
C PRO A 71 -16.36 -0.27 -13.41
N HIS A 72 -17.00 -0.56 -14.55
CA HIS A 72 -18.32 -0.01 -14.90
C HIS A 72 -19.42 -0.20 -13.84
N SER A 73 -19.40 -1.30 -13.08
CA SER A 73 -20.38 -1.62 -12.04
C SER A 73 -19.94 -1.20 -10.64
N ALA A 74 -18.81 -0.50 -10.49
CA ALA A 74 -18.24 -0.16 -9.18
C ALA A 74 -19.20 0.66 -8.30
N LYS A 75 -19.99 1.56 -8.88
CA LYS A 75 -21.01 2.35 -8.16
C LYS A 75 -22.14 1.51 -7.54
N ASP A 76 -22.36 0.30 -8.07
CA ASP A 76 -23.40 -0.61 -7.61
C ASP A 76 -22.86 -1.62 -6.57
N ALA A 77 -21.60 -1.48 -6.16
CA ALA A 77 -21.01 -2.29 -5.09
C ALA A 77 -21.60 -1.89 -3.73
N GLY A 78 -22.48 -2.75 -3.18
CA GLY A 78 -23.00 -2.57 -1.82
C GLY A 78 -21.90 -2.73 -0.76
N GLU A 79 -22.11 -2.20 0.45
CA GLU A 79 -21.10 -2.20 1.53
C GLU A 79 -20.56 -3.60 1.89
N ASP A 80 -21.36 -4.65 1.71
CA ASP A 80 -21.00 -6.04 2.01
C ASP A 80 -20.42 -6.82 0.82
N PHE A 81 -20.11 -6.16 -0.30
CA PHE A 81 -19.75 -6.84 -1.54
C PHE A 81 -18.51 -7.73 -1.41
N ILE A 82 -17.49 -7.30 -0.65
CA ILE A 82 -16.28 -8.12 -0.42
C ILE A 82 -16.60 -9.38 0.37
N ALA A 83 -17.46 -9.29 1.39
CA ALA A 83 -17.89 -10.46 2.15
C ALA A 83 -18.64 -11.46 1.25
N LYS A 84 -19.50 -10.97 0.35
CA LYS A 84 -20.20 -11.79 -0.66
C LYS A 84 -19.24 -12.45 -1.64
N GLN A 85 -18.26 -11.71 -2.19
CA GLN A 85 -17.24 -12.28 -3.07
C GLN A 85 -16.42 -13.35 -2.36
N SER A 86 -15.88 -13.03 -1.17
CA SER A 86 -15.08 -13.96 -0.38
C SER A 86 -15.83 -15.25 -0.05
N ALA A 87 -17.10 -15.15 0.34
CA ALA A 87 -17.95 -16.32 0.62
C ALA A 87 -18.22 -17.15 -0.65
N LEU A 88 -18.51 -16.50 -1.79
CA LEU A 88 -18.77 -17.19 -3.05
C LEU A 88 -17.52 -17.92 -3.54
N ILE A 89 -16.35 -17.28 -3.49
CA ILE A 89 -15.06 -17.84 -3.90
C ILE A 89 -14.68 -19.02 -2.99
N THR A 90 -14.70 -18.82 -1.67
CA THR A 90 -14.26 -19.84 -0.70
C THR A 90 -15.09 -21.12 -0.80
N LYS A 91 -16.40 -21.00 -1.06
CA LYS A 91 -17.30 -22.16 -1.25
C LYS A 91 -17.12 -22.89 -2.59
N ASN A 92 -16.46 -22.28 -3.57
CA ASN A 92 -16.42 -22.78 -4.96
C ASN A 92 -15.00 -22.77 -5.54
N ARG A 93 -14.00 -23.00 -4.70
CA ARG A 93 -12.58 -22.83 -5.04
C ARG A 93 -12.02 -23.79 -6.09
N ASP A 94 -12.75 -24.84 -6.40
CA ASP A 94 -12.47 -25.81 -7.47
C ASP A 94 -12.94 -25.35 -8.86
N VAL A 95 -13.85 -24.38 -8.93
CA VAL A 95 -14.37 -23.81 -10.19
C VAL A 95 -14.13 -22.31 -10.33
N VAL A 96 -13.84 -21.60 -9.23
CA VAL A 96 -13.46 -20.17 -9.24
C VAL A 96 -11.94 -20.06 -9.24
N VAL A 97 -11.36 -19.51 -10.32
CA VAL A 97 -9.91 -19.60 -10.59
C VAL A 97 -9.16 -18.26 -10.49
N ALA A 98 -9.86 -17.14 -10.42
CA ALA A 98 -9.27 -15.82 -10.20
C ALA A 98 -10.26 -14.85 -9.57
N VAL A 99 -9.74 -13.82 -8.90
CA VAL A 99 -10.50 -12.62 -8.54
C VAL A 99 -10.51 -11.68 -9.74
N GLY A 100 -11.68 -11.16 -10.08
CA GLY A 100 -11.91 -10.33 -11.25
C GLY A 100 -13.09 -10.84 -12.08
N GLU A 101 -13.54 -10.15 -13.11
CA GLU A 101 -12.92 -8.97 -13.68
C GLU A 101 -12.96 -7.78 -12.73
N CYS A 102 -11.79 -7.20 -12.48
CA CYS A 102 -11.60 -6.05 -11.61
C CYS A 102 -10.58 -5.13 -12.25
N GLY A 103 -10.53 -3.85 -11.88
CA GLY A 103 -9.59 -2.91 -12.46
C GLY A 103 -10.20 -1.53 -12.66
N LEU A 104 -9.74 -0.81 -13.68
CA LEU A 104 -10.12 0.57 -13.95
C LEU A 104 -10.49 0.78 -15.43
N ASP A 105 -11.56 1.52 -15.69
CA ASP A 105 -11.94 1.97 -17.03
C ASP A 105 -12.28 3.47 -17.01
N PHE A 106 -11.30 4.30 -17.38
CA PHE A 106 -11.45 5.76 -17.45
C PHE A 106 -11.82 6.24 -18.86
N ASN A 107 -11.94 5.33 -19.82
CA ASN A 107 -12.41 5.65 -21.17
C ASN A 107 -13.93 5.87 -21.19
N ARG A 108 -14.67 4.95 -20.55
CA ARG A 108 -16.14 4.99 -20.52
C ARG A 108 -16.70 5.69 -19.29
N ASP A 109 -15.98 5.65 -18.18
CA ASP A 109 -16.26 6.38 -16.93
C ASP A 109 -17.71 6.18 -16.42
N PHE A 110 -18.25 4.96 -16.55
CA PHE A 110 -19.64 4.63 -16.14
C PHE A 110 -19.86 4.59 -14.61
N SER A 111 -18.78 4.58 -13.84
CA SER A 111 -18.74 4.70 -12.38
C SER A 111 -17.69 5.76 -11.99
N PRO A 112 -17.90 6.55 -10.91
CA PRO A 112 -16.93 7.55 -10.46
C PRO A 112 -15.54 6.95 -10.20
N ARG A 113 -14.48 7.67 -10.57
CA ARG A 113 -13.09 7.15 -10.55
C ARG A 113 -12.60 6.79 -9.15
N ASP A 114 -12.95 7.59 -8.15
CA ASP A 114 -12.67 7.34 -6.73
C ASP A 114 -13.34 6.04 -6.24
N VAL A 115 -14.58 5.80 -6.68
CA VAL A 115 -15.30 4.55 -6.39
C VAL A 115 -14.65 3.36 -7.11
N GLN A 116 -14.29 3.50 -8.40
CA GLN A 116 -13.56 2.46 -9.13
C GLN A 116 -12.24 2.09 -8.43
N LEU A 117 -11.46 3.10 -8.01
CA LEU A 117 -10.20 2.92 -7.28
C LEU A 117 -10.40 2.18 -5.96
N ASN A 118 -11.42 2.57 -5.18
CA ASN A 118 -11.72 1.93 -3.91
C ASN A 118 -12.15 0.45 -4.10
N VAL A 119 -13.07 0.19 -5.03
CA VAL A 119 -13.56 -1.16 -5.33
C VAL A 119 -12.44 -2.04 -5.90
N PHE A 120 -11.60 -1.49 -6.79
CA PHE A 120 -10.45 -2.22 -7.31
C PHE A 120 -9.45 -2.56 -6.20
N ARG A 121 -9.08 -1.60 -5.35
CA ARG A 121 -8.16 -1.84 -4.22
C ARG A 121 -8.66 -2.95 -3.29
N GLN A 122 -9.96 -2.95 -2.96
CA GLN A 122 -10.55 -4.00 -2.12
C GLN A 122 -10.54 -5.39 -2.79
N GLN A 123 -10.75 -5.47 -4.11
CA GLN A 123 -10.65 -6.73 -4.85
C GLN A 123 -9.20 -7.23 -4.98
N VAL A 124 -8.24 -6.32 -5.13
CA VAL A 124 -6.81 -6.68 -5.11
C VAL A 124 -6.42 -7.23 -3.73
N GLN A 125 -6.87 -6.60 -2.64
CA GLN A 125 -6.69 -7.13 -1.29
C GLN A 125 -7.34 -8.52 -1.13
N LEU A 126 -8.56 -8.71 -1.62
CA LEU A 126 -9.23 -10.02 -1.59
C LEU A 126 -8.43 -11.10 -2.33
N ALA A 127 -7.86 -10.77 -3.50
CA ALA A 127 -7.01 -11.71 -4.24
C ALA A 127 -5.73 -12.06 -3.48
N CYS A 128 -5.14 -11.08 -2.78
CA CYS A 128 -4.00 -11.29 -1.90
C CYS A 128 -4.36 -12.24 -0.74
N ASP A 129 -5.45 -11.95 -0.03
CA ASP A 129 -5.92 -12.74 1.12
C ASP A 129 -6.20 -14.19 0.73
N LEU A 130 -6.82 -14.37 -0.43
CA LEU A 130 -7.13 -15.69 -0.96
C LEU A 130 -5.95 -16.32 -1.71
N LYS A 131 -4.82 -15.63 -1.90
CA LYS A 131 -3.68 -16.11 -2.72
C LYS A 131 -4.12 -16.55 -4.13
N MET A 132 -5.01 -15.79 -4.74
CA MET A 132 -5.57 -16.09 -6.06
C MET A 132 -5.02 -15.15 -7.12
N PRO A 133 -5.00 -15.58 -8.40
CA PRO A 133 -4.67 -14.68 -9.50
C PRO A 133 -5.70 -13.56 -9.65
N LEU A 134 -5.26 -12.45 -10.24
CA LEU A 134 -6.07 -11.31 -10.63
C LEU A 134 -6.29 -11.28 -12.13
N PHE A 135 -7.57 -11.22 -12.50
CA PHE A 135 -8.02 -11.01 -13.87
C PHE A 135 -8.37 -9.53 -14.03
N CYS A 136 -7.40 -8.76 -14.54
CA CYS A 136 -7.43 -7.31 -14.48
C CYS A 136 -7.84 -6.66 -15.80
N HIS A 137 -8.84 -5.79 -15.75
CA HIS A 137 -9.22 -4.88 -16.83
C HIS A 137 -8.57 -3.51 -16.65
N GLU A 138 -7.98 -2.97 -17.71
CA GLU A 138 -7.42 -1.63 -17.71
C GLU A 138 -7.72 -0.91 -19.03
N ARG A 139 -8.28 0.30 -18.94
CA ARG A 139 -8.50 1.18 -20.08
C ARG A 139 -8.29 2.65 -19.70
N ASP A 140 -7.35 3.32 -20.38
CA ASP A 140 -6.98 4.73 -20.19
C ASP A 140 -6.68 5.09 -18.72
N ALA A 141 -6.19 4.12 -17.95
CA ALA A 141 -6.00 4.24 -16.50
C ALA A 141 -4.64 3.70 -16.06
N HIS A 142 -3.65 3.61 -16.96
CA HIS A 142 -2.34 2.99 -16.71
C HIS A 142 -1.67 3.43 -15.39
N HIS A 143 -1.60 4.74 -15.14
CA HIS A 143 -0.92 5.28 -13.98
C HIS A 143 -1.64 4.94 -12.67
N GLU A 144 -2.96 5.05 -12.65
CA GLU A 144 -3.82 4.77 -11.51
C GLU A 144 -3.97 3.27 -11.26
N PHE A 145 -4.00 2.47 -12.32
CA PHE A 145 -4.05 1.02 -12.27
C PHE A 145 -2.78 0.46 -11.64
N LEU A 146 -1.61 0.94 -12.10
CA LEU A 146 -0.36 0.69 -11.39
C LEU A 146 -0.35 1.35 -10.01
N GLY A 147 -0.96 2.52 -9.83
CA GLY A 147 -1.08 3.15 -8.51
C GLY A 147 -1.84 2.29 -7.48
N VAL A 148 -2.80 1.47 -7.93
CA VAL A 148 -3.48 0.47 -7.08
C VAL A 148 -2.62 -0.78 -6.93
N LEU A 149 -2.14 -1.37 -8.03
CA LEU A 149 -1.43 -2.65 -8.01
C LEU A 149 -0.03 -2.56 -7.45
N MET A 150 0.71 -1.50 -7.74
CA MET A 150 2.09 -1.31 -7.32
C MET A 150 2.18 -1.45 -5.82
N PRO A 151 1.40 -0.76 -4.97
CA PRO A 151 1.34 -1.07 -3.54
C PRO A 151 1.41 -2.57 -3.27
N PHE A 152 0.51 -3.40 -3.84
CA PHE A 152 0.44 -4.87 -3.63
C PHE A 152 1.54 -5.73 -4.30
N LEU A 153 2.01 -5.30 -5.46
CA LEU A 153 3.00 -5.99 -6.29
C LEU A 153 4.39 -5.78 -5.79
N GLU A 154 4.59 -4.49 -5.57
CA GLU A 154 5.58 -4.08 -4.69
C GLU A 154 5.34 -4.96 -3.42
N THR A 155 4.15 -4.96 -2.80
CA THR A 155 3.93 -5.69 -1.54
C THR A 155 4.47 -7.12 -1.45
N GLY A 156 4.44 -7.84 -2.56
CA GLY A 156 4.67 -9.27 -2.52
C GLY A 156 3.49 -10.02 -1.88
N GLN A 157 2.47 -9.32 -1.36
CA GLN A 157 1.14 -9.91 -1.15
C GLN A 157 0.58 -10.39 -2.50
N LEU A 158 0.91 -9.65 -3.57
CA LEU A 158 0.60 -10.02 -4.94
C LEU A 158 1.90 -10.24 -5.70
N LYS A 159 2.10 -11.43 -6.26
CA LYS A 159 3.23 -11.68 -7.17
C LYS A 159 2.90 -11.13 -8.54
N THR A 160 3.91 -10.64 -9.25
CA THR A 160 3.72 -10.16 -10.64
C THR A 160 3.23 -11.25 -11.57
N SER A 161 3.58 -12.51 -11.29
CA SER A 161 3.08 -13.70 -11.98
C SER A 161 1.63 -14.06 -11.67
N GLN A 162 0.95 -13.36 -10.76
CA GLN A 162 -0.46 -13.54 -10.44
C GLN A 162 -1.36 -12.51 -11.13
N ILE A 163 -0.82 -11.65 -12.00
CA ILE A 163 -1.61 -10.65 -12.71
C ILE A 163 -1.65 -10.95 -14.20
N VAL A 164 -2.86 -10.98 -14.76
CA VAL A 164 -3.08 -10.87 -16.19
C VAL A 164 -3.81 -9.57 -16.46
N VAL A 165 -3.24 -8.72 -17.32
CA VAL A 165 -3.97 -7.60 -17.92
C VAL A 165 -4.69 -8.18 -19.13
N HIS A 166 -5.97 -8.48 -18.96
CA HIS A 166 -6.79 -9.08 -19.99
C HIS A 166 -7.28 -7.98 -20.96
N CYS A 167 -7.65 -8.38 -22.17
CA CYS A 167 -8.11 -7.52 -23.25
C CYS A 167 -7.20 -6.29 -23.46
N PHE A 168 -5.88 -6.49 -23.44
CA PHE A 168 -4.93 -5.39 -23.53
C PHE A 168 -5.08 -4.63 -24.86
N THR A 169 -5.30 -3.32 -24.78
CA THR A 169 -5.37 -2.42 -25.94
C THR A 169 -4.51 -1.17 -25.78
N GLY A 170 -3.57 -1.19 -24.84
CA GLY A 170 -2.72 -0.04 -24.53
C GLY A 170 -1.62 0.22 -25.56
N SER A 171 -0.81 1.23 -25.28
CA SER A 171 0.35 1.65 -26.03
C SER A 171 1.56 0.71 -25.83
N GLU A 172 2.55 0.81 -26.72
CA GLU A 172 3.82 0.06 -26.59
C GLU A 172 4.57 0.38 -25.29
N SER A 173 4.53 1.63 -24.83
CA SER A 173 5.13 2.03 -23.56
C SER A 173 4.49 1.33 -22.36
N GLU A 174 3.16 1.24 -22.34
CA GLU A 174 2.41 0.57 -21.27
C GLU A 174 2.67 -0.93 -21.30
N LEU A 175 2.67 -1.53 -22.50
CA LEU A 175 3.02 -2.93 -22.71
C LEU A 175 4.41 -3.25 -22.14
N LYS A 176 5.43 -2.48 -22.51
CA LYS A 176 6.81 -2.67 -22.01
C LYS A 176 6.89 -2.56 -20.50
N THR A 177 6.11 -1.68 -19.89
CA THR A 177 6.02 -1.56 -18.43
C THR A 177 5.44 -2.84 -17.81
N TYR A 178 4.30 -3.32 -18.30
CA TYR A 178 3.67 -4.55 -17.80
C TYR A 178 4.55 -5.79 -17.98
N LEU A 179 5.21 -5.93 -19.14
CA LEU A 179 6.14 -7.02 -19.40
C LEU A 179 7.35 -7.00 -18.46
N ARG A 180 7.94 -5.82 -18.22
CA ARG A 180 9.07 -5.64 -17.30
C ARG A 180 8.70 -5.97 -15.86
N LEU A 181 7.47 -5.67 -15.46
CA LEU A 181 6.96 -6.06 -14.15
C LEU A 181 6.73 -7.57 -14.05
N GLY A 182 6.50 -8.27 -15.17
CA GLY A 182 6.31 -9.71 -15.19
C GLY A 182 4.85 -10.15 -15.30
N PHE A 183 3.95 -9.24 -15.71
CA PHE A 183 2.53 -9.57 -15.89
C PHE A 183 2.31 -10.45 -17.11
N TYR A 184 1.20 -11.18 -17.12
CA TYR A 184 0.66 -11.78 -18.33
C TYR A 184 -0.17 -10.75 -19.11
N ILE A 185 -0.16 -10.87 -20.43
CA ILE A 185 -0.91 -10.02 -21.35
C ILE A 185 -1.92 -10.89 -22.09
N GLY A 186 -3.21 -10.60 -21.91
CA GLY A 186 -4.31 -11.21 -22.65
C GLY A 186 -4.60 -10.42 -23.93
N LEU A 187 -4.60 -11.10 -25.07
CA LEU A 187 -4.95 -10.51 -26.36
C LEU A 187 -6.26 -11.09 -26.90
N THR A 188 -7.11 -10.19 -27.39
CA THR A 188 -8.40 -10.51 -28.03
C THR A 188 -8.34 -10.42 -29.55
N GLY A 189 -9.45 -10.75 -30.23
CA GLY A 189 -9.65 -10.46 -31.65
C GLY A 189 -9.49 -9.00 -32.05
N PHE A 190 -9.38 -8.06 -31.10
CA PHE A 190 -8.99 -6.67 -31.38
C PHE A 190 -7.71 -6.57 -32.22
N ILE A 191 -6.74 -7.47 -32.01
CA ILE A 191 -5.48 -7.46 -32.79
C ILE A 191 -5.68 -7.82 -34.26
N ALA A 192 -6.73 -8.57 -34.61
CA ALA A 192 -7.03 -8.96 -36.00
C ALA A 192 -7.75 -7.84 -36.78
N MET A 193 -8.22 -6.81 -36.08
CA MET A 193 -8.92 -5.68 -36.68
C MET A 193 -7.97 -4.79 -37.47
N SER A 194 -8.19 -4.66 -38.78
CA SER A 194 -7.28 -4.00 -39.73
C SER A 194 -6.80 -2.60 -39.29
N SER A 195 -7.70 -1.69 -38.92
CA SER A 195 -7.34 -0.33 -38.48
C SER A 195 -7.07 -0.23 -36.97
N ARG A 196 -8.04 -0.65 -36.14
CA ARG A 196 -7.98 -0.47 -34.68
C ARG A 196 -6.86 -1.27 -34.01
N GLY A 197 -6.58 -2.48 -34.51
CA GLY A 197 -5.52 -3.35 -33.98
C GLY A 197 -4.12 -3.04 -34.54
N ALA A 198 -3.98 -2.16 -35.53
CA ALA A 198 -2.71 -1.95 -36.25
C ALA A 198 -1.57 -1.48 -35.34
N ALA A 199 -1.88 -0.62 -34.35
CA ALA A 199 -0.88 -0.15 -33.41
C ALA A 199 -0.38 -1.27 -32.50
N LEU A 200 -1.30 -2.08 -31.96
CA LEU A 200 -0.97 -3.19 -31.08
C LEU A 200 -0.22 -4.31 -31.83
N ARG A 201 -0.61 -4.63 -33.07
CA ARG A 201 0.10 -5.63 -33.90
C ARG A 201 1.60 -5.33 -34.06
N ARG A 202 1.99 -4.06 -34.11
CA ARG A 202 3.42 -3.68 -34.24
C ARG A 202 4.26 -4.05 -33.02
N CYS A 203 3.66 -4.19 -31.84
CA CYS A 203 4.39 -4.51 -30.61
C CYS A 203 4.12 -5.93 -30.08
N ILE A 204 3.24 -6.74 -30.70
CA ILE A 204 3.00 -8.15 -30.30
C ILE A 204 4.31 -8.94 -30.27
N ALA A 205 5.19 -8.75 -31.25
CA ALA A 205 6.49 -9.44 -31.32
C ALA A 205 7.43 -9.14 -30.13
N SER A 206 7.15 -8.08 -29.34
CA SER A 206 7.90 -7.76 -28.12
C SER A 206 7.43 -8.53 -26.88
N ILE A 207 6.28 -9.21 -26.95
CA ILE A 207 5.72 -9.98 -25.85
C ILE A 207 6.42 -11.35 -25.80
N PRO A 208 7.13 -11.69 -24.70
CA PRO A 208 7.67 -13.04 -24.54
C PRO A 208 6.54 -14.07 -24.56
N LEU A 209 6.68 -15.16 -25.32
CA LEU A 209 5.67 -16.23 -25.38
C LEU A 209 5.30 -16.79 -23.99
N GLY A 210 6.21 -16.73 -23.01
CA GLY A 210 5.97 -17.14 -21.63
C GLY A 210 5.06 -16.20 -20.80
N GLN A 211 4.73 -15.01 -21.32
CA GLN A 211 3.86 -14.01 -20.69
C GLN A 211 2.58 -13.76 -21.50
N LEU A 212 2.38 -14.46 -22.62
CA LEU A 212 1.24 -14.25 -23.51
C LEU A 212 0.07 -15.19 -23.19
N MET A 213 -1.15 -14.66 -23.19
CA MET A 213 -2.40 -15.41 -23.15
C MET A 213 -3.37 -14.93 -24.23
N VAL A 214 -4.35 -15.77 -24.55
CA VAL A 214 -5.36 -15.48 -25.57
C VAL A 214 -6.76 -15.58 -24.99
N GLU A 215 -7.64 -14.70 -25.47
CA GLU A 215 -9.06 -14.70 -25.10
C GLU A 215 -9.90 -14.21 -26.28
N THR A 216 -11.21 -14.47 -26.24
CA THR A 216 -12.13 -13.90 -27.24
C THR A 216 -12.84 -12.66 -26.76
N ASP A 217 -12.99 -12.47 -25.44
CA ASP A 217 -13.92 -11.52 -24.84
C ASP A 217 -15.31 -11.59 -25.50
N ALA A 218 -15.73 -12.82 -25.84
CA ALA A 218 -16.98 -13.05 -26.54
C ALA A 218 -18.16 -12.68 -25.63
N PRO A 219 -19.21 -12.02 -26.16
CA PRO A 219 -19.59 -11.90 -27.57
C PRO A 219 -19.05 -10.68 -28.35
N PHE A 220 -18.09 -9.91 -27.82
CA PHE A 220 -17.80 -8.58 -28.34
C PHE A 220 -16.68 -8.53 -29.40
N MET A 221 -15.48 -9.00 -29.07
CA MET A 221 -14.25 -8.71 -29.85
C MET A 221 -14.07 -9.62 -31.08
N HIS A 222 -15.03 -9.62 -32.00
CA HIS A 222 -14.97 -10.46 -33.20
C HIS A 222 -13.73 -10.10 -34.08
N PRO A 223 -12.83 -11.06 -34.40
CA PRO A 223 -11.57 -10.80 -35.09
C PRO A 223 -11.68 -10.01 -36.41
N THR A 224 -12.72 -10.29 -37.21
CA THR A 224 -12.93 -9.67 -38.52
C THR A 224 -13.80 -8.40 -38.53
N GLN A 225 -14.16 -7.84 -37.36
CA GLN A 225 -15.14 -6.73 -37.26
C GLN A 225 -16.49 -7.00 -37.97
N SER A 226 -16.85 -8.27 -38.15
CA SER A 226 -18.14 -8.61 -38.75
C SER A 226 -19.29 -8.15 -37.85
N ARG A 227 -20.50 -8.00 -38.42
CA ARG A 227 -21.72 -7.80 -37.60
C ARG A 227 -22.12 -9.06 -36.80
N GLN A 228 -21.37 -10.16 -36.93
CA GLN A 228 -21.63 -11.38 -36.18
C GLN A 228 -21.07 -11.24 -34.77
N ARG A 229 -21.76 -11.82 -33.80
CA ARG A 229 -21.26 -11.89 -32.42
C ARG A 229 -20.00 -12.76 -32.38
N CYS A 230 -19.04 -12.40 -31.53
CA CYS A 230 -17.88 -13.25 -31.28
C CYS A 230 -18.31 -14.54 -30.54
N GLU A 231 -17.65 -15.67 -30.80
CA GLU A 231 -17.84 -16.93 -30.10
C GLU A 231 -16.46 -17.48 -29.68
N PRO A 232 -16.36 -18.33 -28.64
CA PRO A 232 -15.06 -18.77 -28.12
C PRO A 232 -14.18 -19.51 -29.14
N HIS A 233 -14.78 -20.16 -30.15
CA HIS A 233 -14.02 -20.84 -31.19
C HIS A 233 -13.25 -19.88 -32.12
N HIS A 234 -13.65 -18.60 -32.19
CA HIS A 234 -12.91 -17.57 -32.93
C HIS A 234 -11.52 -17.25 -32.33
N ILE A 235 -11.17 -17.83 -31.18
CA ILE A 235 -9.84 -17.70 -30.58
C ILE A 235 -8.73 -18.17 -31.53
N HIS A 236 -9.01 -19.09 -32.45
CA HIS A 236 -8.05 -19.54 -33.45
C HIS A 236 -7.57 -18.41 -34.36
N SER A 237 -8.44 -17.49 -34.75
CA SER A 237 -8.04 -16.31 -35.54
C SER A 237 -7.16 -15.35 -34.74
N VAL A 238 -7.33 -15.30 -33.41
CA VAL A 238 -6.44 -14.53 -32.52
C VAL A 238 -5.05 -15.18 -32.53
N ILE A 239 -4.98 -16.49 -32.39
CA ILE A 239 -3.73 -17.27 -32.42
C ILE A 239 -3.01 -17.12 -33.77
N GLU A 240 -3.74 -17.25 -34.89
CA GLU A 240 -3.19 -17.08 -36.23
C GLU A 240 -2.62 -15.67 -36.42
N THR A 241 -3.34 -14.64 -35.98
CA THR A 241 -2.86 -13.25 -36.06
C THR A 241 -1.58 -13.03 -35.24
N ILE A 242 -1.50 -13.62 -34.04
CA ILE A 242 -0.29 -13.55 -33.20
C ILE A 242 0.86 -14.27 -33.88
N ALA A 243 0.62 -15.47 -34.39
CA ALA A 243 1.62 -16.30 -35.07
C ALA A 243 2.24 -15.58 -36.27
N GLU A 244 1.41 -14.93 -37.09
CA GLU A 244 1.85 -14.07 -38.19
C GLU A 244 2.71 -12.89 -37.70
N CYS A 245 2.26 -12.19 -36.64
CA CYS A 245 2.99 -11.04 -36.10
C CYS A 245 4.34 -11.42 -35.47
N MET A 246 4.41 -12.57 -34.80
CA MET A 246 5.62 -13.06 -34.12
C MET A 246 6.53 -13.91 -35.04
N ARG A 247 6.04 -14.30 -36.23
CA ARG A 247 6.72 -15.20 -37.18
C ARG A 247 7.08 -16.55 -36.58
N VAL A 248 6.14 -17.14 -35.83
CA VAL A 248 6.23 -18.48 -35.25
C VAL A 248 5.03 -19.32 -35.69
N PRO A 249 5.10 -20.66 -35.65
CA PRO A 249 3.94 -21.51 -35.97
C PRO A 249 2.76 -21.26 -35.02
N ALA A 250 1.53 -21.29 -35.56
CA ALA A 250 0.31 -21.12 -34.75
C ALA A 250 0.18 -22.17 -33.63
N GLU A 251 0.67 -23.39 -33.85
CA GLU A 251 0.74 -24.45 -32.84
C GLU A 251 1.64 -24.09 -31.65
N GLU A 252 2.72 -23.33 -31.89
CA GLU A 252 3.62 -22.88 -30.83
C GLU A 252 2.92 -21.83 -29.94
N VAL A 253 2.20 -20.88 -30.55
CA VAL A 253 1.40 -19.88 -29.83
C VAL A 253 0.30 -20.55 -29.00
N ALA A 254 -0.44 -21.49 -29.59
CA ALA A 254 -1.48 -22.24 -28.90
C ALA A 254 -0.91 -23.04 -27.71
N SER A 255 0.21 -23.74 -27.92
CA SER A 255 0.88 -24.51 -26.87
C SER A 255 1.43 -23.61 -25.74
N ALA A 256 2.06 -22.49 -26.08
CA ALA A 256 2.60 -21.54 -25.10
C ALA A 256 1.49 -20.89 -24.26
N THR A 257 0.45 -20.37 -24.92
CA THR A 257 -0.67 -19.70 -24.24
C THR A 257 -1.50 -20.67 -23.38
N LYS A 258 -1.72 -21.91 -23.85
CA LYS A 258 -2.32 -22.99 -23.04
C LYS A 258 -1.50 -23.28 -21.78
N ARG A 259 -0.17 -23.45 -21.91
CA ARG A 259 0.71 -23.68 -20.75
C ARG A 259 0.69 -22.53 -19.77
N ASN A 260 0.70 -21.29 -20.25
CA ASN A 260 0.63 -20.10 -19.41
C ASN A 260 -0.71 -20.03 -18.64
N ALA A 261 -1.83 -20.27 -19.31
CA ALA A 261 -3.15 -20.29 -18.69
C ALA A 261 -3.26 -21.40 -17.62
N ILE A 262 -2.75 -22.61 -17.89
CA ILE A 262 -2.74 -23.70 -16.90
C ILE A 262 -1.95 -23.30 -15.65
N ARG A 263 -0.75 -22.73 -15.84
CA ARG A 263 0.11 -22.29 -14.74
C ARG A 263 -0.50 -21.14 -13.94
N PHE A 264 -1.08 -20.17 -14.62
CA PHE A 264 -1.62 -18.97 -13.99
C PHE A 264 -2.89 -19.26 -13.18
N PHE A 265 -3.85 -19.96 -13.78
CA PHE A 265 -5.15 -20.26 -13.17
C PHE A 265 -5.16 -21.57 -12.37
N ASN A 266 -4.00 -22.23 -12.22
CA ASN A 266 -3.85 -23.52 -11.54
C ASN A 266 -4.84 -24.59 -12.06
N LEU A 267 -4.87 -24.80 -13.38
CA LEU A 267 -5.86 -25.66 -14.04
C LEU A 267 -5.45 -27.13 -14.16
N GLU A 268 -4.38 -27.56 -13.49
CA GLU A 268 -3.91 -28.94 -13.54
C GLU A 268 -5.04 -29.92 -13.16
N SER A 269 -5.17 -31.01 -13.93
CA SER A 269 -6.24 -31.99 -13.73
C SER A 269 -6.13 -32.63 -12.34
N PRO A 270 -7.22 -32.86 -11.60
CA PRO A 270 -7.15 -33.56 -10.32
C PRO A 270 -6.66 -34.99 -10.55
N SER A 271 -5.43 -35.27 -10.13
CA SER A 271 -4.94 -36.63 -9.92
C SER A 271 -5.52 -37.17 -8.61
N THR A 272 -5.95 -38.42 -8.67
CA THR A 272 -6.54 -39.26 -7.62
C THR A 272 -5.84 -39.12 -6.26
N PRO A 273 -6.59 -39.11 -5.12
CA PRO A 273 -6.00 -38.94 -3.80
C PRO A 273 -5.12 -40.15 -3.43
N SER A 274 -3.88 -39.90 -3.03
CA SER A 274 -3.01 -40.91 -2.44
C SER A 274 -2.67 -40.54 -1.00
N ALA A 275 -3.12 -41.42 -0.11
CA ALA A 275 -2.61 -41.77 1.22
C ALA A 275 -2.06 -40.68 2.16
N ILE A 276 -2.82 -40.50 3.24
CA ILE A 276 -2.43 -39.98 4.55
C ILE A 276 -1.12 -40.63 5.03
N SER A 277 -0.19 -39.82 5.54
CA SER A 277 0.78 -40.27 6.55
C SER A 277 0.69 -39.35 7.77
N HIS A 278 0.26 -39.94 8.87
CA HIS A 278 0.32 -39.39 10.22
C HIS A 278 1.74 -39.58 10.75
N GLU A 279 2.32 -38.54 11.35
CA GLU A 279 3.38 -38.70 12.35
C GLU A 279 2.94 -38.10 13.70
N PRO A 280 3.40 -38.66 14.84
CA PRO A 280 2.70 -38.58 16.10
C PRO A 280 3.18 -37.41 16.97
N MET A 281 2.24 -36.85 17.73
CA MET A 281 2.51 -35.99 18.87
C MET A 281 3.26 -36.73 19.99
N ALA A 282 4.29 -36.10 20.54
CA ALA A 282 4.85 -36.45 21.84
C ALA A 282 4.42 -35.41 22.89
N SER A 283 3.90 -35.88 24.01
CA SER A 283 3.49 -35.09 25.18
C SER A 283 4.58 -35.06 26.27
N PRO A 284 4.49 -34.12 27.24
CA PRO A 284 5.62 -33.53 27.96
C PRO A 284 5.81 -34.07 29.39
N ALA A 285 7.00 -33.84 29.97
CA ALA A 285 7.26 -33.76 31.43
C ALA A 285 8.73 -33.33 31.69
N PRO A 286 9.11 -32.89 32.92
CA PRO A 286 8.50 -31.94 33.83
C PRO A 286 9.47 -30.76 34.16
N GLN A 287 8.93 -29.74 34.83
CA GLN A 287 9.54 -28.43 35.13
C GLN A 287 10.71 -28.47 36.13
N THR A 288 11.67 -27.54 35.99
CA THR A 288 12.23 -26.75 37.12
C THR A 288 12.93 -25.46 36.64
N THR A 289 12.37 -24.32 37.07
CA THR A 289 13.02 -23.06 37.54
C THR A 289 14.01 -22.28 36.65
N THR A 290 13.48 -21.30 35.90
CA THR A 290 13.69 -19.83 36.00
C THR A 290 12.81 -19.20 34.90
N ALA A 291 11.91 -18.26 35.21
CA ALA A 291 10.92 -17.80 34.22
C ALA A 291 11.60 -17.08 33.04
N PRO A 292 11.55 -17.62 31.80
CA PRO A 292 12.13 -16.96 30.65
C PRO A 292 11.20 -15.86 30.16
N THR A 293 11.77 -14.74 29.72
CA THR A 293 11.08 -13.64 29.04
C THR A 293 10.22 -14.21 27.92
N ARG A 294 8.89 -14.14 28.07
CA ARG A 294 7.95 -14.70 27.09
C ARG A 294 8.20 -14.05 25.74
N LEU A 295 8.58 -14.85 24.75
CA LEU A 295 8.76 -14.41 23.37
C LEU A 295 7.46 -13.83 22.81
N VAL A 296 7.51 -12.61 22.30
CA VAL A 296 6.40 -11.93 21.64
C VAL A 296 6.59 -12.00 20.13
N HIS A 297 5.61 -12.57 19.42
CA HIS A 297 5.59 -12.64 17.97
C HIS A 297 4.77 -11.48 17.40
N VAL A 298 5.40 -10.68 16.55
CA VAL A 298 4.79 -9.53 15.90
C VAL A 298 4.74 -9.81 14.39
N ASP A 299 3.54 -9.86 13.84
CA ASP A 299 3.35 -9.97 12.40
C ASP A 299 3.54 -8.61 11.72
N GLY A 300 4.70 -8.44 11.06
CA GLY A 300 5.09 -7.25 10.31
C GLY A 300 4.36 -7.06 8.99
N SER A 301 3.44 -7.95 8.62
CA SER A 301 2.62 -7.84 7.41
C SER A 301 1.22 -7.24 7.63
N LYS A 302 0.80 -7.09 8.90
CA LYS A 302 -0.52 -6.56 9.25
C LYS A 302 -0.72 -5.11 8.82
N PHE A 303 -1.99 -4.74 8.67
CA PHE A 303 -2.43 -3.44 8.15
C PHE A 303 -1.78 -3.17 6.79
N GLU A 304 -1.09 -2.04 6.62
CA GLU A 304 -0.37 -1.76 5.38
C GLU A 304 0.94 -2.55 5.22
N GLY A 305 1.30 -3.41 6.18
CA GLY A 305 2.50 -4.25 6.14
C GLY A 305 3.81 -3.49 5.94
N GLY A 306 3.83 -2.19 6.28
CA GLY A 306 4.92 -1.25 6.04
C GLY A 306 6.14 -1.44 6.94
N GLY A 307 7.00 -0.42 6.98
CA GLY A 307 8.10 -0.38 7.96
C GLY A 307 7.68 0.08 9.36
N GLN A 308 6.46 0.58 9.54
CA GLN A 308 6.01 1.23 10.79
C GLN A 308 5.94 0.25 11.97
N ILE A 309 5.41 -0.97 11.76
CA ILE A 309 5.35 -2.00 12.80
C ILE A 309 6.75 -2.32 13.32
N LEU A 310 7.73 -2.47 12.42
CA LEU A 310 9.12 -2.71 12.79
C LEU A 310 9.71 -1.52 13.58
N ARG A 311 9.47 -0.29 13.12
CA ARG A 311 9.95 0.94 13.77
C ARG A 311 9.36 1.19 15.16
N LEU A 312 8.17 0.65 15.45
CA LEU A 312 7.57 0.75 16.77
C LEU A 312 7.95 -0.44 17.66
N ALA A 313 7.88 -1.67 17.13
CA ALA A 313 8.13 -2.88 17.90
C ALA A 313 9.54 -2.95 18.47
N MET A 314 10.55 -2.62 17.66
CA MET A 314 11.96 -2.78 18.02
C MET A 314 12.43 -1.84 19.15
N PRO A 315 12.22 -0.50 19.08
CA PRO A 315 12.59 0.37 20.19
C PRO A 315 11.75 0.09 21.45
N LEU A 316 10.46 -0.25 21.33
CA LEU A 316 9.66 -0.64 22.49
C LEU A 316 10.16 -1.93 23.14
N ALA A 317 10.56 -2.92 22.33
CA ALA A 317 11.17 -4.15 22.83
C ALA A 317 12.48 -3.88 23.58
N ALA A 318 13.33 -3.00 23.03
CA ALA A 318 14.57 -2.57 23.66
C ALA A 318 14.32 -1.85 25.00
N MET A 319 13.40 -0.88 25.03
CA MET A 319 13.03 -0.15 26.25
C MET A 319 12.49 -1.08 27.34
N LEU A 320 11.52 -1.92 26.98
CA LEU A 320 10.81 -2.77 27.93
C LEU A 320 11.53 -4.10 28.22
N LYS A 321 12.74 -4.30 27.68
CA LYS A 321 13.50 -5.55 27.76
C LYS A 321 12.67 -6.79 27.42
N LYS A 322 11.90 -6.71 26.33
CA LYS A 322 11.07 -7.82 25.86
C LYS A 322 11.76 -8.55 24.72
N HIS A 323 11.70 -9.87 24.78
CA HIS A 323 12.13 -10.72 23.67
C HIS A 323 11.06 -10.66 22.58
N VAL A 324 11.38 -10.05 21.44
CA VAL A 324 10.42 -9.80 20.34
C VAL A 324 10.97 -10.33 19.03
N VAL A 325 10.14 -11.05 18.28
CA VAL A 325 10.39 -11.41 16.88
C VAL A 325 9.35 -10.70 16.02
N VAL A 326 9.81 -9.82 15.14
CA VAL A 326 8.97 -9.31 14.05
C VAL A 326 9.21 -10.19 12.83
N HIS A 327 8.21 -10.97 12.45
CA HIS A 327 8.26 -11.84 11.26
C HIS A 327 7.36 -11.28 10.15
N SER A 328 7.41 -11.88 8.97
CA SER A 328 6.66 -11.39 7.80
C SER A 328 6.91 -9.91 7.53
N ILE A 329 8.12 -9.41 7.88
CA ILE A 329 8.48 -8.00 7.75
C ILE A 329 8.26 -7.63 6.32
N ARG A 330 7.33 -6.69 6.08
CA ARG A 330 7.12 -6.24 4.71
C ARG A 330 6.85 -7.42 3.77
N ALA A 331 6.30 -8.54 4.27
CA ALA A 331 5.89 -9.67 3.42
C ALA A 331 4.78 -9.24 2.48
N GLY A 332 4.06 -8.19 2.92
CA GLY A 332 3.36 -7.27 2.10
C GLY A 332 4.03 -5.89 1.92
N ARG A 333 5.29 -5.72 1.46
CA ARG A 333 5.82 -4.49 0.80
C ARG A 333 6.78 -4.78 -0.40
N PRO A 334 6.92 -3.81 -1.35
CA PRO A 334 7.85 -3.73 -2.50
C PRO A 334 8.86 -4.80 -2.80
N LYS A 335 9.64 -4.88 -1.78
CA LYS A 335 10.90 -5.52 -1.71
C LYS A 335 10.73 -6.08 -0.33
N PRO A 336 10.18 -7.30 -0.20
CA PRO A 336 9.81 -7.80 1.10
C PRO A 336 11.04 -7.90 1.99
N GLY A 337 10.79 -7.95 3.29
CA GLY A 337 11.82 -7.86 4.29
C GLY A 337 12.42 -6.46 4.42
N LEU A 338 13.58 -6.40 5.08
CA LEU A 338 14.29 -5.15 5.33
C LEU A 338 14.78 -4.51 4.03
N GLY A 339 14.29 -3.31 3.72
CA GLY A 339 14.93 -2.42 2.74
C GLY A 339 16.10 -1.63 3.35
N HIS A 340 16.90 -0.95 2.53
CA HIS A 340 18.09 -0.18 2.98
C HIS A 340 17.81 0.75 4.16
N GLN A 341 16.71 1.49 4.13
CA GLN A 341 16.31 2.38 5.23
C GLN A 341 15.96 1.61 6.52
N HIS A 342 15.32 0.45 6.41
CA HIS A 342 14.98 -0.39 7.56
C HIS A 342 16.23 -0.99 8.17
N LEU A 343 17.12 -1.54 7.33
CA LEU A 343 18.40 -2.07 7.76
C LEU A 343 19.23 -0.99 8.47
N CYS A 344 19.34 0.21 7.88
CA CYS A 344 20.00 1.36 8.49
C CYS A 344 19.45 1.68 9.89
N GLY A 345 18.13 1.72 10.06
CA GLY A 345 17.51 1.97 11.36
C GLY A 345 17.74 0.84 12.37
N ILE A 346 17.68 -0.42 11.95
CA ILE A 346 17.91 -1.58 12.82
C ILE A 346 19.39 -1.69 13.22
N THR A 347 20.31 -1.44 12.30
CA THR A 347 21.75 -1.39 12.60
C THR A 347 22.10 -0.24 13.53
N LEU A 348 21.45 0.92 13.38
CA LEU A 348 21.57 2.01 14.36
C LEU A 348 21.04 1.59 15.73
N LEU A 349 19.86 0.97 15.80
CA LEU A 349 19.29 0.47 17.05
C LEU A 349 20.23 -0.54 17.74
N GLU A 350 20.89 -1.42 16.97
CA GLU A 350 21.87 -2.36 17.50
C GLU A 350 23.11 -1.64 18.06
N SER A 351 23.64 -0.64 17.34
CA SER A 351 24.86 0.06 17.75
C SER A 351 24.68 0.90 19.02
N MET A 352 23.45 1.33 19.31
CA MET A 352 23.07 2.04 20.54
C MET A 352 23.04 1.13 21.77
N SER A 353 23.16 -0.19 21.60
CA SER A 353 22.95 -1.16 22.67
C SER A 353 24.20 -1.47 23.49
N ALA A 354 24.02 -1.63 24.80
CA ALA A 354 24.86 -2.48 25.64
C ALA A 354 24.10 -3.69 26.22
N VAL A 355 22.77 -3.76 26.00
CA VAL A 355 21.85 -4.59 26.79
C VAL A 355 20.76 -5.31 25.98
N TRP A 356 20.92 -5.37 24.66
CA TRP A 356 20.18 -6.23 23.73
C TRP A 356 21.06 -6.60 22.53
N SER A 357 20.73 -7.71 21.86
CA SER A 357 21.28 -8.07 20.55
C SER A 357 20.17 -8.21 19.52
N LEU A 358 20.53 -8.07 18.24
CA LEU A 358 19.60 -8.24 17.13
C LEU A 358 20.04 -9.40 16.22
N GLU A 359 19.12 -10.32 15.95
CA GLU A 359 19.34 -11.42 15.02
C GLU A 359 18.47 -11.27 13.77
N GLY A 360 18.95 -11.82 12.65
CA GLY A 360 18.21 -11.83 11.39
C GLY A 360 18.18 -10.49 10.64
N HIS A 361 18.93 -9.47 11.06
CA HIS A 361 18.92 -8.18 10.38
C HIS A 361 19.89 -8.15 9.18
N HIS A 362 19.38 -8.47 7.99
CA HIS A 362 20.10 -8.29 6.73
C HIS A 362 19.12 -7.82 5.64
N LEU A 363 19.65 -7.26 4.55
CA LEU A 363 18.80 -6.78 3.46
C LEU A 363 17.88 -7.91 2.97
N HIS A 364 16.60 -7.60 2.78
CA HIS A 364 15.52 -8.53 2.43
C HIS A 364 15.13 -9.56 3.49
N SER A 365 15.68 -9.47 4.71
CA SER A 365 15.26 -10.35 5.79
C SER A 365 13.78 -10.15 6.12
N SER A 366 13.03 -11.24 6.13
CA SER A 366 11.61 -11.27 6.48
C SER A 366 11.35 -11.39 7.99
N SER A 367 12.42 -11.54 8.79
CA SER A 367 12.31 -11.68 10.24
C SER A 367 13.49 -11.04 10.95
N VAL A 368 13.21 -10.26 11.99
CA VAL A 368 14.21 -9.67 12.89
C VAL A 368 13.80 -9.96 14.31
N GLN A 369 14.77 -10.34 15.12
CA GLN A 369 14.59 -10.72 16.51
C GLN A 369 15.43 -9.83 17.39
N LEU A 370 14.81 -9.25 18.42
CA LEU A 370 15.50 -8.54 19.50
C LEU A 370 15.55 -9.42 20.73
N ILE A 371 16.76 -9.68 21.22
CA ILE A 371 17.03 -10.50 22.40
C ILE A 371 17.55 -9.57 23.51
N PRO A 372 16.79 -9.33 24.59
CA PRO A 372 17.23 -8.48 25.68
C PRO A 372 18.24 -9.21 26.57
N ASN A 373 19.21 -8.47 27.09
CA ASN A 373 20.02 -8.87 28.22
C ASN A 373 19.36 -8.36 29.51
N ASN A 374 18.79 -9.29 30.28
CA ASN A 374 18.06 -8.96 31.51
C ASN A 374 18.98 -8.73 32.72
N GLU A 375 20.28 -9.02 32.62
CA GLU A 375 21.22 -8.89 33.72
C GLU A 375 21.73 -7.44 33.91
N LEU A 376 21.71 -6.64 32.85
CA LEU A 376 22.20 -5.26 32.85
C LEU A 376 21.04 -4.26 32.94
N PRO A 377 21.18 -3.11 33.63
CA PRO A 377 20.16 -2.05 33.65
C PRO A 377 19.94 -1.47 32.24
N TRP A 378 18.75 -0.94 31.94
CA TRP A 378 18.52 -0.30 30.65
C TRP A 378 19.42 0.93 30.50
N ALA A 379 20.23 0.96 29.43
CA ALA A 379 21.12 2.08 29.11
C ALA A 379 21.49 2.04 27.62
N LEU A 380 21.73 3.22 27.05
CA LEU A 380 22.33 3.36 25.72
C LEU A 380 23.86 3.39 25.82
N ARG A 381 24.55 2.91 24.79
CA ARG A 381 26.01 2.96 24.68
C ARG A 381 26.45 4.32 24.13
N GLY A 382 26.66 5.28 25.04
CA GLY A 382 27.06 6.65 24.69
C GLY A 382 25.85 7.57 24.45
N ASN A 383 26.15 8.79 24.01
CA ASN A 383 25.16 9.86 23.83
C ASN A 383 25.26 10.59 22.47
N ASP A 384 26.21 10.19 21.61
CA ASP A 384 26.40 10.74 20.26
C ASP A 384 26.34 9.58 19.25
N PHE A 385 25.35 9.64 18.36
CA PHE A 385 25.07 8.60 17.39
C PHE A 385 25.07 9.17 15.97
N SER A 386 25.53 8.36 15.02
CA SER A 386 25.50 8.75 13.60
C SER A 386 25.09 7.58 12.71
N THR A 387 24.37 7.89 11.65
CA THR A 387 24.12 6.93 10.57
C THR A 387 23.90 7.63 9.23
N SER A 388 24.21 6.92 8.16
CA SER A 388 24.09 7.38 6.79
C SER A 388 23.30 6.36 5.98
N ILE A 389 22.38 6.87 5.15
CA ILE A 389 21.67 6.09 4.15
C ILE A 389 22.33 6.39 2.81
N ASP A 390 22.97 5.39 2.20
CA ASP A 390 23.68 5.52 0.90
C ASP A 390 22.75 5.79 -0.30
N THR A 391 21.47 6.01 -0.04
CA THR A 391 20.41 6.28 -1.03
C THR A 391 19.56 7.45 -0.54
N ALA A 392 18.59 7.88 -1.33
CA ALA A 392 17.64 8.91 -0.92
C ALA A 392 16.54 8.41 0.06
N GLY A 393 16.82 7.38 0.86
CA GLY A 393 15.93 6.92 1.92
C GLY A 393 15.72 8.01 2.98
N ALA A 394 14.51 8.10 3.53
CA ALA A 394 14.13 9.21 4.40
C ALA A 394 14.76 9.10 5.80
N VAL A 395 15.52 10.10 6.21
CA VAL A 395 16.13 10.13 7.55
C VAL A 395 15.08 10.22 8.67
N SER A 396 13.92 10.82 8.39
CA SER A 396 12.80 10.92 9.33
C SER A 396 12.27 9.56 9.79
N LEU A 397 12.22 8.55 8.92
CA LEU A 397 11.79 7.21 9.32
C LEU A 397 12.88 6.48 10.13
N VAL A 398 14.17 6.77 9.91
CA VAL A 398 15.24 6.24 10.76
C VAL A 398 15.14 6.85 12.16
N LEU A 399 14.96 8.18 12.24
CA LEU A 399 14.69 8.89 13.49
C LEU A 399 13.52 8.26 14.25
N GLN A 400 12.36 8.05 13.61
CA GLN A 400 11.19 7.42 14.24
C GLN A 400 11.51 6.05 14.89
N GLY A 401 12.41 5.26 14.30
CA GLY A 401 12.76 3.93 14.80
C GLY A 401 13.63 3.92 16.06
N VAL A 402 14.22 5.06 16.43
CA VAL A 402 15.07 5.20 17.63
C VAL A 402 14.61 6.33 18.56
N LEU A 403 13.65 7.16 18.12
CA LEU A 403 13.17 8.33 18.84
C LEU A 403 12.72 8.02 20.28
N PRO A 404 11.93 6.95 20.56
CA PRO A 404 11.57 6.62 21.93
C PRO A 404 12.78 6.37 22.84
N LEU A 405 13.85 5.74 22.32
CA LEU A 405 15.06 5.50 23.11
C LEU A 405 15.73 6.81 23.51
N LEU A 406 15.87 7.74 22.57
CA LEU A 406 16.56 9.03 22.79
C LEU A 406 15.77 9.94 23.73
N VAL A 407 14.44 9.99 23.58
CA VAL A 407 13.56 10.76 24.47
C VAL A 407 13.69 10.33 25.92
N PHE A 408 13.79 9.03 26.19
CA PHE A 408 13.88 8.52 27.56
C PHE A 408 15.32 8.42 28.07
N ALA A 409 16.33 8.31 27.20
CA ALA A 409 17.73 8.31 27.60
C ALA A 409 18.21 9.70 28.06
N ALA A 410 17.64 10.79 27.50
CA ALA A 410 17.95 12.18 27.81
C ALA A 410 17.46 12.61 29.21
N ASP A 411 17.91 11.93 30.26
CA ASP A 411 17.67 12.31 31.66
C ASP A 411 18.69 13.39 32.09
N LYS A 412 19.98 13.05 32.07
CA LYS A 412 21.06 13.91 32.63
C LYS A 412 22.04 14.48 31.61
N GLU A 413 22.10 13.90 30.42
CA GLU A 413 23.07 14.28 29.39
C GLU A 413 22.35 14.73 28.13
N VAL A 414 23.06 15.50 27.31
CA VAL A 414 22.61 15.86 25.96
C VAL A 414 22.85 14.65 25.06
N TYR A 415 21.82 14.22 24.34
CA TYR A 415 21.94 13.19 23.32
C TYR A 415 21.89 13.82 21.92
N GLN A 416 22.72 13.33 21.00
CA GLN A 416 22.76 13.78 19.62
C GLN A 416 22.62 12.61 18.64
N LEU A 417 21.85 12.84 17.58
CA LEU A 417 21.72 11.93 16.46
C LEU A 417 22.01 12.66 15.14
N HIS A 418 23.04 12.22 14.45
CA HIS A 418 23.45 12.72 13.14
C HIS A 418 22.96 11.79 12.03
N LEU A 419 22.19 12.33 11.09
CA LEU A 419 21.56 11.58 10.00
C LEU A 419 21.97 12.15 8.66
N VAL A 420 22.41 11.26 7.76
CA VAL A 420 22.66 11.59 6.36
C VAL A 420 21.73 10.80 5.44
N GLY A 421 20.98 11.47 4.57
CA GLY A 421 20.03 10.80 3.66
C GLY A 421 19.01 11.73 3.01
N GLY A 422 17.86 11.20 2.60
CA GLY A 422 16.75 11.98 2.06
C GLY A 422 16.00 12.74 3.16
N THR A 423 15.74 14.03 2.98
CA THR A 423 15.03 14.87 3.97
C THR A 423 13.62 15.29 3.55
N HIS A 424 13.31 15.18 2.25
CA HIS A 424 12.03 15.56 1.65
C HIS A 424 11.54 14.45 0.70
N SER A 425 11.13 13.31 1.26
CA SER A 425 10.61 12.18 0.50
C SER A 425 9.09 12.26 0.37
N GLN A 426 8.53 11.79 -0.76
CA GLN A 426 7.09 11.85 -1.02
C GLN A 426 6.26 10.89 -0.15
N PHE A 427 6.87 9.79 0.32
CA PHE A 427 6.18 8.73 1.07
C PHE A 427 6.68 8.62 2.52
N ALA A 428 7.25 9.69 3.04
CA ALA A 428 7.70 9.79 4.42
C ALA A 428 7.53 11.22 4.93
N PRO A 429 7.41 11.43 6.24
CA PRO A 429 7.39 12.77 6.79
C PRO A 429 8.66 13.54 6.40
N THR A 430 8.51 14.78 5.98
CA THR A 430 9.67 15.65 5.71
C THR A 430 10.34 16.05 7.02
N VAL A 431 11.61 16.44 6.97
CA VAL A 431 12.30 16.98 8.15
C VAL A 431 11.64 18.29 8.62
N ASP A 432 11.15 19.10 7.67
CA ASP A 432 10.36 20.29 7.99
C ASP A 432 9.08 19.93 8.77
N TRP A 433 8.41 18.82 8.44
CA TRP A 433 7.25 18.35 9.20
C TRP A 433 7.61 17.84 10.60
N ILE A 434 8.77 17.21 10.76
CA ILE A 434 9.25 16.81 12.09
C ILE A 434 9.46 18.04 12.97
N GLU A 435 10.18 19.05 12.46
CA GLU A 435 10.53 20.27 13.20
C GLU A 435 9.31 21.15 13.50
N LEU A 436 8.42 21.35 12.52
CA LEU A 436 7.35 22.33 12.61
C LEU A 436 5.98 21.73 12.96
N GLY A 437 5.82 20.41 12.90
CA GLY A 437 4.60 19.70 13.26
C GLY A 437 4.78 18.77 14.45
N LEU A 438 5.64 17.77 14.33
CA LEU A 438 5.80 16.75 15.37
C LEU A 438 6.42 17.30 16.66
N VAL A 439 7.49 18.11 16.57
CA VAL A 439 8.15 18.71 17.75
C VAL A 439 7.16 19.52 18.60
N PRO A 440 6.39 20.48 18.05
CA PRO A 440 5.39 21.22 18.84
C PRO A 440 4.35 20.33 19.52
N LEU A 441 3.94 19.24 18.88
CA LEU A 441 3.01 18.28 19.50
C LEU A 441 3.65 17.55 20.68
N LEU A 442 4.87 17.03 20.49
CA LEU A 442 5.60 16.29 21.52
C LEU A 442 6.04 17.17 22.69
N GLN A 443 6.28 18.47 22.47
CA GLN A 443 6.54 19.45 23.52
C GLN A 443 5.38 19.54 24.53
N LYS A 444 4.12 19.34 24.09
CA LYS A 444 2.95 19.29 25.00
C LYS A 444 3.02 18.11 25.99
N MET A 445 3.82 17.10 25.67
CA MET A 445 4.08 15.92 26.52
C MET A 445 5.35 16.07 27.38
N GLY A 446 6.01 17.24 27.32
CA GLY A 446 7.28 17.50 28.01
C GLY A 446 8.52 16.99 27.26
N ILE A 447 8.41 16.65 25.97
CA ILE A 447 9.54 16.20 25.16
C ILE A 447 10.23 17.41 24.53
N ALA A 448 11.51 17.61 24.87
CA ALA A 448 12.36 18.60 24.24
C ALA A 448 13.23 17.95 23.14
N MET A 449 13.21 18.53 21.95
CA MET A 449 13.98 18.06 20.80
C MET A 449 14.25 19.23 19.85
N ASP A 450 15.51 19.44 19.51
CA ASP A 450 15.95 20.44 18.53
C ASP A 450 16.37 19.74 17.23
N VAL A 451 15.85 20.22 16.09
CA VAL A 451 16.14 19.65 14.76
C VAL A 451 16.89 20.68 13.93
N ALA A 452 18.15 20.39 13.59
CA ALA A 452 18.99 21.24 12.76
C ALA A 452 19.29 20.56 11.43
N MET A 453 18.72 21.09 10.34
CA MET A 453 18.98 20.60 8.98
C MET A 453 19.99 21.52 8.27
N THR A 454 21.27 21.15 8.30
CA THR A 454 22.36 21.93 7.68
C THR A 454 22.41 21.78 6.16
N ARG A 455 21.87 20.67 5.64
CA ARG A 455 21.77 20.41 4.20
C ARG A 455 20.50 19.65 3.87
N ARG A 456 19.79 20.09 2.82
CA ARG A 456 18.62 19.36 2.31
C ARG A 456 19.02 18.24 1.35
N GLY A 457 18.30 17.12 1.42
CA GLY A 457 18.46 15.96 0.56
C GLY A 457 17.17 15.65 -0.18
N PHE A 458 16.98 16.27 -1.35
CA PHE A 458 15.84 15.99 -2.23
C PHE A 458 16.09 14.76 -3.12
N MET A 459 14.99 14.12 -3.55
CA MET A 459 15.06 13.04 -4.54
C MET A 459 15.58 13.56 -5.89
N PRO A 460 16.31 12.73 -6.67
CA PRO A 460 16.74 11.36 -6.38
C PRO A 460 18.09 11.27 -5.64
N ARG A 461 18.75 12.41 -5.36
CA ARG A 461 20.14 12.43 -4.87
C ARG A 461 20.26 12.14 -3.37
N GLY A 462 19.32 12.60 -2.54
CA GLY A 462 19.44 12.51 -1.09
C GLY A 462 20.64 13.32 -0.56
N GLY A 463 21.34 12.79 0.44
CA GLY A 463 22.56 13.39 0.99
C GLY A 463 22.35 14.66 1.83
N GLY A 464 21.11 14.88 2.30
CA GLY A 464 20.83 15.88 3.32
C GLY A 464 21.44 15.49 4.65
N GLN A 465 21.71 16.49 5.49
CA GLN A 465 22.38 16.35 6.77
C GLN A 465 21.50 16.97 7.84
N VAL A 466 21.16 16.16 8.84
CA VAL A 466 20.27 16.54 9.95
C VAL A 466 20.94 16.13 11.25
N THR A 467 21.01 17.05 12.19
CA THR A 467 21.36 16.77 13.59
C THR A 467 20.12 16.96 14.43
N VAL A 468 19.80 15.97 15.26
CA VAL A 468 18.72 16.05 16.24
C VAL A 468 19.34 16.02 17.64
N THR A 469 19.03 17.03 18.45
CA THR A 469 19.56 17.18 19.81
C THR A 469 18.43 16.99 20.82
N PHE A 470 18.68 16.17 21.84
CA PHE A 470 17.78 15.93 22.94
C PHE A 470 18.44 16.47 24.23
N PRO A 471 18.01 17.65 24.70
CA PRO A 471 18.55 18.22 25.93
C PRO A 471 18.10 17.42 27.17
N PRO A 472 18.83 17.51 28.29
CA PRO A 472 18.43 16.90 29.57
C PRO A 472 17.03 17.32 29.99
N ARG A 473 16.23 16.36 30.48
CA ARG A 473 14.87 16.63 30.97
C ARG A 473 14.93 17.41 32.29
N GLN A 474 14.22 18.54 32.34
CA GLN A 474 14.40 19.52 33.43
C GLN A 474 13.83 19.09 34.78
N ASP A 475 12.75 18.30 34.87
CA ASP A 475 12.19 17.81 36.17
C ASP A 475 11.15 16.68 36.03
N HIS A 476 10.85 16.22 34.81
CA HIS A 476 9.76 15.26 34.53
C HIS A 476 10.34 13.89 34.19
N ARG A 477 10.52 13.02 35.21
CA ARG A 477 10.96 11.63 35.01
C ARG A 477 10.06 10.85 34.05
N THR A 478 8.78 11.21 33.99
CA THR A 478 7.78 10.60 33.10
C THR A 478 7.22 11.64 32.13
N LEU A 479 6.76 11.19 30.97
CA LEU A 479 6.09 12.07 30.01
C LEU A 479 4.69 12.46 30.51
N LEU A 480 4.27 13.68 30.19
CA LEU A 480 2.93 14.16 30.48
C LEU A 480 1.91 13.53 29.50
N PRO A 481 0.69 13.21 29.95
CA PRO A 481 -0.36 12.74 29.07
C PRO A 481 -0.81 13.88 28.15
N ILE A 482 -1.04 13.57 26.88
CA ILE A 482 -1.61 14.55 25.93
C ILE A 482 -3.14 14.47 25.95
N VAL A 483 -3.81 15.62 26.05
CA VAL A 483 -5.29 15.71 26.05
C VAL A 483 -5.72 16.75 25.03
N LEU A 484 -6.06 16.29 23.82
CA LEU A 484 -6.58 17.09 22.72
C LEU A 484 -7.90 16.46 22.25
N GLU A 485 -8.97 16.76 22.98
CA GLU A 485 -10.29 16.14 22.79
C GLU A 485 -11.41 17.11 22.39
N THR A 486 -11.16 18.42 22.52
CA THR A 486 -12.13 19.48 22.23
C THR A 486 -11.83 20.10 20.86
N PRO A 487 -12.69 19.90 19.83
CA PRO A 487 -12.50 20.52 18.53
C PRO A 487 -12.50 22.05 18.62
N SER A 488 -11.75 22.70 17.74
CA SER A 488 -11.71 24.16 17.63
C SER A 488 -11.58 24.60 16.18
N ARG A 489 -12.22 25.73 15.86
CA ARG A 489 -12.07 26.47 14.59
C ARG A 489 -11.36 27.80 14.76
N GLN A 490 -11.00 28.15 15.99
CA GLN A 490 -10.29 29.38 16.28
C GLN A 490 -8.83 29.20 15.90
N VAL A 491 -8.41 29.80 14.80
CA VAL A 491 -7.01 29.81 14.35
C VAL A 491 -6.21 30.78 15.22
N GLU A 492 -5.22 30.26 15.94
CA GLU A 492 -4.33 31.05 16.78
C GLU A 492 -3.10 31.51 15.98
N ARG A 493 -2.50 30.58 15.23
CA ARG A 493 -1.29 30.84 14.46
C ARG A 493 -1.17 29.91 13.26
N VAL A 494 -0.59 30.42 12.17
CA VAL A 494 -0.22 29.60 11.01
C VAL A 494 1.29 29.69 10.80
N VAL A 495 1.96 28.54 10.79
CA VAL A 495 3.40 28.44 10.54
C VAL A 495 3.60 27.82 9.17
N CYS A 496 4.34 28.48 8.30
CA CYS A 496 4.62 27.99 6.96
C CYS A 496 6.11 28.07 6.63
N ARG A 497 6.64 26.96 6.12
CA ARG A 497 7.94 26.90 5.49
C ARG A 497 7.80 26.55 4.01
N ILE A 498 8.40 27.37 3.15
CA ILE A 498 8.45 27.14 1.70
C ILE A 498 9.90 27.12 1.27
N THR A 499 10.34 25.98 0.74
CA THR A 499 11.67 25.86 0.14
C THR A 499 11.53 25.77 -1.38
N SER A 500 12.21 26.60 -2.14
CA SER A 500 12.14 26.59 -3.62
C SER A 500 13.48 26.83 -4.29
N GLY A 501 13.58 26.48 -5.58
CA GLY A 501 14.76 26.80 -6.39
C GLY A 501 14.94 28.29 -6.71
N ALA A 502 13.91 29.11 -6.48
CA ALA A 502 13.95 30.55 -6.71
C ALA A 502 12.96 31.30 -5.81
N ALA A 503 13.33 32.50 -5.36
CA ALA A 503 12.50 33.34 -4.49
C ALA A 503 11.16 33.75 -5.13
N ALA A 504 11.12 33.92 -6.45
CA ALA A 504 9.87 34.20 -7.16
C ALA A 504 8.84 33.06 -6.98
N THR A 505 9.29 31.80 -6.98
CA THR A 505 8.44 30.63 -6.79
C THR A 505 7.85 30.58 -5.37
N SER A 506 8.65 30.86 -4.34
CA SER A 506 8.17 30.86 -2.94
C SER A 506 7.24 32.04 -2.66
N ASN A 507 7.51 33.21 -3.22
CA ASN A 507 6.60 34.37 -3.13
C ASN A 507 5.25 34.12 -3.81
N ALA A 508 5.26 33.48 -4.99
CA ALA A 508 4.03 33.07 -5.67
C ALA A 508 3.23 32.05 -4.84
N ALA A 509 3.91 31.06 -4.24
CA ALA A 509 3.29 30.07 -3.37
C ALA A 509 2.68 30.71 -2.11
N ARG A 510 3.42 31.59 -1.43
CA ARG A 510 2.93 32.38 -0.28
C ARG A 510 1.66 33.17 -0.63
N THR A 511 1.66 33.85 -1.78
CA THR A 511 0.51 34.66 -2.22
C THR A 511 -0.71 33.78 -2.49
N SER A 512 -0.52 32.64 -3.14
CA SER A 512 -1.58 31.67 -3.41
C SER A 512 -2.12 31.04 -2.12
N LEU A 513 -1.26 30.68 -1.16
CA LEU A 513 -1.66 30.16 0.15
C LEU A 513 -2.53 31.16 0.91
N LEU A 514 -2.08 32.42 1.04
CA LEU A 514 -2.86 33.47 1.71
C LEU A 514 -4.25 33.63 1.09
N LYS A 515 -4.33 33.62 -0.25
CA LYS A 515 -5.60 33.71 -0.96
C LYS A 515 -6.49 32.50 -0.66
N GLN A 516 -5.98 31.28 -0.85
CA GLN A 516 -6.81 30.08 -0.71
C GLN A 516 -7.20 29.81 0.75
N PHE A 517 -6.33 30.06 1.73
CA PHE A 517 -6.63 29.87 3.15
C PHE A 517 -7.76 30.78 3.63
N ARG A 518 -7.82 32.01 3.12
CA ARG A 518 -8.95 32.91 3.39
C ARG A 518 -10.28 32.31 2.92
N PHE A 519 -10.31 31.67 1.75
CA PHE A 519 -11.53 31.06 1.21
C PHE A 519 -11.87 29.72 1.87
N ALA A 520 -10.87 28.86 2.11
CA ALA A 520 -11.07 27.51 2.61
C ALA A 520 -11.34 27.45 4.12
N PHE A 521 -10.64 28.26 4.91
CA PHE A 521 -10.66 28.17 6.37
C PHE A 521 -11.23 29.42 7.05
N GLY A 522 -11.61 30.44 6.28
CA GLY A 522 -12.11 31.70 6.83
C GLY A 522 -11.07 32.44 7.68
N ILE A 523 -9.77 32.24 7.39
CA ILE A 523 -8.68 32.86 8.15
C ILE A 523 -8.69 34.37 7.89
N ASP A 524 -9.01 35.14 8.94
CA ASP A 524 -9.04 36.59 8.95
C ASP A 524 -7.64 37.20 8.81
N SER A 525 -7.59 38.49 8.44
CA SER A 525 -6.33 39.25 8.32
C SER A 525 -5.54 39.39 9.61
N ASN A 526 -6.14 39.10 10.76
CA ASN A 526 -5.55 39.31 12.09
C ASN A 526 -4.86 38.05 12.65
N VAL A 527 -4.93 36.91 11.94
CA VAL A 527 -4.24 35.69 12.34
C VAL A 527 -2.73 35.87 12.15
N GLU A 528 -1.94 35.44 13.13
CA GLU A 528 -0.49 35.50 13.04
C GLU A 528 0.03 34.46 12.05
N TRP A 529 0.81 34.91 11.06
CA TRP A 529 1.53 34.04 10.14
C TRP A 529 3.03 34.12 10.37
N SER A 530 3.66 32.99 10.66
CA SER A 530 5.11 32.83 10.65
C SER A 530 5.55 32.25 9.30
N TRP A 531 6.38 33.00 8.57
CA TRP A 531 6.86 32.63 7.24
C TRP A 531 8.35 32.37 7.24
N ASP A 532 8.75 31.17 6.85
CA ASP A 532 10.14 30.80 6.56
C ASP A 532 10.28 30.47 5.07
N LEU A 533 10.75 31.45 4.29
CA LEU A 533 10.94 31.31 2.85
C LEU A 533 12.41 31.03 2.56
N GLN A 534 12.72 29.82 2.12
CA GLN A 534 14.08 29.39 1.85
C GLN A 534 14.31 29.17 0.35
N VAL A 535 15.47 29.62 -0.13
CA VAL A 535 15.94 29.34 -1.49
C VAL A 535 17.02 28.28 -1.42
N ASP A 536 16.79 27.16 -2.10
CA ASP A 536 17.76 26.07 -2.21
C ASP A 536 18.21 25.94 -3.66
N ASN A 537 19.46 26.34 -3.93
CA ASN A 537 20.06 26.29 -5.26
C ASN A 537 20.20 24.85 -5.82
N GLY A 538 20.05 23.82 -4.98
CA GLY A 538 20.00 22.42 -5.38
C GLY A 538 18.67 22.01 -6.01
N LEU A 539 17.60 22.78 -5.81
CA LEU A 539 16.30 22.56 -6.44
C LEU A 539 16.25 23.20 -7.83
N LYS A 540 15.89 22.43 -8.85
CA LYS A 540 15.64 22.97 -10.19
C LYS A 540 14.36 23.79 -10.19
N THR A 541 14.41 25.05 -10.57
CA THR A 541 13.19 25.85 -10.82
C THR A 541 12.31 25.18 -11.89
N PRO A 542 10.98 25.08 -11.72
CA PRO A 542 10.13 25.67 -10.67
C PRO A 542 9.85 24.78 -9.44
N SER A 543 10.76 23.87 -9.07
CA SER A 543 10.55 22.95 -7.93
C SER A 543 10.40 23.69 -6.60
N LEU A 544 9.47 23.21 -5.76
CA LEU A 544 9.28 23.66 -4.38
C LEU A 544 8.81 22.54 -3.45
N SER A 545 9.02 22.77 -2.16
CA SER A 545 8.48 22.05 -1.01
C SER A 545 7.68 23.04 -0.16
N ILE A 546 6.57 22.59 0.42
CA ILE A 546 5.75 23.40 1.33
C ILE A 546 5.41 22.55 2.56
N HIS A 547 5.59 23.12 3.75
CA HIS A 547 5.00 22.64 4.99
C HIS A 547 4.12 23.73 5.59
N VAL A 548 2.95 23.35 6.10
CA VAL A 548 2.06 24.24 6.84
C VAL A 548 1.57 23.54 8.11
N SER A 549 1.61 24.28 9.22
CA SER A 549 0.99 23.93 10.49
C SER A 549 -0.01 25.01 10.90
N ILE A 550 -1.22 24.60 11.28
CA ILE A 550 -2.28 25.47 11.81
C ILE A 550 -2.46 25.14 13.29
N GLU A 551 -2.11 26.09 14.15
CA GLU A 551 -2.40 26.03 15.58
C GLU A 551 -3.79 26.59 15.84
N LEU A 552 -4.58 25.82 16.57
CA LEU A 552 -5.97 26.08 16.85
C LEU A 552 -6.21 26.13 18.35
N GLY A 553 -7.29 26.81 18.75
CA GLY A 553 -7.72 26.87 20.15
C GLY A 553 -7.80 25.48 20.80
N HIS A 554 -7.61 25.45 22.12
CA HIS A 554 -7.42 24.23 22.91
C HIS A 554 -6.11 23.47 22.60
N GLY A 555 -5.17 24.12 21.92
CA GLY A 555 -3.86 23.55 21.62
C GLY A 555 -3.89 22.49 20.52
N ASN A 556 -4.96 22.47 19.71
CA ASN A 556 -5.12 21.62 18.54
C ASN A 556 -4.11 22.00 17.45
N LEU A 557 -3.70 21.04 16.63
CA LEU A 557 -2.64 21.23 15.63
C LEU A 557 -2.92 20.41 14.37
N LEU A 558 -3.08 21.08 13.23
CA LEU A 558 -3.27 20.43 11.93
C LEU A 558 -2.09 20.71 11.02
N THR A 559 -1.59 19.70 10.32
CA THR A 559 -0.42 19.83 9.45
C THR A 559 -0.69 19.30 8.05
N ALA A 560 0.00 19.87 7.07
CA ALA A 560 0.10 19.31 5.72
C ALA A 560 1.46 19.61 5.11
N SER A 561 1.91 18.74 4.21
CA SER A 561 3.22 18.87 3.58
C SER A 561 3.24 18.34 2.16
N VAL A 562 3.91 19.08 1.27
CA VAL A 562 4.25 18.65 -0.08
C VAL A 562 5.76 18.59 -0.16
N ALA A 563 6.32 17.37 -0.22
CA ALA A 563 7.76 17.15 -0.14
C ALA A 563 8.54 17.74 -1.34
N GLN A 564 8.02 17.57 -2.55
CA GLN A 564 8.61 18.15 -3.76
C GLN A 564 7.60 18.13 -4.92
N THR A 565 7.42 19.27 -5.59
CA THR A 565 6.61 19.39 -6.80
C THR A 565 7.15 20.50 -7.70
N ASN A 566 6.82 20.46 -8.99
CA ASN A 566 7.22 21.47 -9.99
C ASN A 566 6.09 22.45 -10.32
N SER A 567 5.03 22.49 -9.51
CA SER A 567 3.88 23.35 -9.74
C SER A 567 3.43 23.95 -8.42
N THR A 568 3.53 25.28 -8.32
CA THR A 568 3.02 26.06 -7.20
C THR A 568 1.54 25.79 -6.97
N THR A 569 0.73 25.81 -8.03
CA THR A 569 -0.71 25.55 -7.94
C THR A 569 -0.99 24.16 -7.34
N LYS A 570 -0.39 23.10 -7.90
CA LYS A 570 -0.57 21.74 -7.36
C LYS A 570 -0.10 21.63 -5.91
N ALA A 571 0.99 22.31 -5.55
CA ALA A 571 1.50 22.31 -4.18
C ALA A 571 0.46 22.90 -3.21
N VAL A 572 -0.04 24.09 -3.53
CA VAL A 572 -0.97 24.83 -2.67
C VAL A 572 -2.32 24.12 -2.60
N ASP A 573 -2.83 23.62 -3.73
CA ASP A 573 -4.10 22.89 -3.77
C ASP A 573 -4.03 21.61 -2.92
N SER A 574 -2.90 20.89 -2.94
CA SER A 574 -2.70 19.70 -2.09
C SER A 574 -2.68 20.06 -0.61
N ILE A 575 -1.96 21.12 -0.23
CA ILE A 575 -1.91 21.59 1.17
C ILE A 575 -3.31 21.96 1.67
N VAL A 576 -4.07 22.71 0.87
CA VAL A 576 -5.43 23.14 1.23
C VAL A 576 -6.38 21.94 1.29
N ALA A 577 -6.27 20.98 0.38
CA ALA A 577 -7.08 19.77 0.40
C ALA A 577 -6.79 18.89 1.63
N ASP A 578 -5.52 18.70 1.98
CA ASP A 578 -5.12 17.88 3.12
C ASP A 578 -5.55 18.50 4.45
N LEU A 579 -5.29 19.80 4.62
CA LEU A 579 -5.77 20.55 5.78
C LEU A 579 -7.30 20.64 5.80
N GLY A 580 -7.95 20.75 4.65
CA GLY A 580 -9.41 20.74 4.50
C GLY A 580 -10.05 19.46 5.05
N ARG A 581 -9.48 18.30 4.74
CA ARG A 581 -9.96 17.02 5.28
C ARG A 581 -9.86 16.96 6.80
N ALA A 582 -8.71 17.37 7.35
CA ALA A 582 -8.52 17.37 8.80
C ALA A 582 -9.41 18.42 9.47
N TRP A 583 -9.50 19.61 8.88
CA TRP A 583 -10.40 20.68 9.28
C TRP A 583 -11.82 20.12 9.34
N ASP A 584 -12.44 19.69 8.25
CA ASP A 584 -13.87 19.33 8.23
C ASP A 584 -14.28 18.15 9.11
N SER A 585 -13.30 17.38 9.63
CA SER A 585 -13.51 16.19 10.45
C SER A 585 -13.80 16.44 11.94
N ASP A 586 -13.67 17.68 12.43
CA ASP A 586 -13.63 17.98 13.88
C ASP A 586 -12.49 17.25 14.62
N GLY A 587 -11.42 16.89 13.90
CA GLY A 587 -10.18 16.38 14.47
C GLY A 587 -9.41 17.48 15.21
N CYS A 588 -8.79 17.12 16.33
CA CYS A 588 -7.89 18.00 17.08
C CYS A 588 -6.45 17.93 16.55
N VAL A 589 -6.09 16.80 15.94
CA VAL A 589 -4.84 16.61 15.18
C VAL A 589 -5.11 15.84 13.88
N ASP A 590 -4.22 15.98 12.89
CA ASP A 590 -4.27 15.18 11.67
C ASP A 590 -3.81 13.71 11.90
N GLU A 591 -4.07 12.85 10.91
CA GLU A 591 -3.81 11.41 11.01
C GLU A 591 -2.31 11.05 11.19
N HIS A 592 -1.40 11.84 10.61
CA HIS A 592 0.03 11.57 10.62
C HIS A 592 0.67 12.02 11.94
N LEU A 593 0.21 13.15 12.48
CA LEU A 593 0.56 13.54 13.85
C LEU A 593 0.06 12.50 14.85
N ALA A 594 -1.18 12.02 14.67
CA ALA A 594 -1.76 11.02 15.55
C ALA A 594 -0.95 9.72 15.60
N ASP A 595 -0.62 9.13 14.44
CA ASP A 595 0.09 7.85 14.40
C ASP A 595 1.49 7.91 15.06
N ASN A 596 2.12 9.08 15.07
CA ASN A 596 3.43 9.33 15.68
C ASN A 596 3.34 9.65 17.18
N ALA A 597 2.20 10.16 17.67
CA ALA A 597 2.00 10.47 19.08
C ALA A 597 1.63 9.24 19.92
N LEU A 598 0.98 8.23 19.33
CA LEU A 598 0.44 7.07 20.06
C LEU A 598 1.48 6.31 20.89
N VAL A 599 2.72 6.20 20.40
CA VAL A 599 3.80 5.52 21.14
C VAL A 599 4.14 6.27 22.43
N PHE A 600 4.13 7.60 22.39
CA PHE A 600 4.38 8.42 23.58
C PHE A 600 3.17 8.46 24.50
N MET A 601 1.95 8.41 23.96
CA MET A 601 0.73 8.26 24.78
C MET A 601 0.79 7.00 25.65
N ALA A 602 1.24 5.88 25.09
CA ALA A 602 1.38 4.62 25.81
C ALA A 602 2.54 4.61 26.82
N LEU A 603 3.56 5.46 26.64
CA LEU A 603 4.70 5.56 27.56
C LEU A 603 4.49 6.64 28.65
N ALA A 604 3.59 7.60 28.42
CA ALA A 604 3.30 8.69 29.36
C ALA A 604 2.65 8.21 30.66
N ALA A 605 2.74 9.03 31.71
CA ALA A 605 2.08 8.77 32.98
C ALA A 605 0.64 9.33 32.93
N GLY A 606 -0.36 8.47 33.14
CA GLY A 606 -1.76 8.87 33.21
C GLY A 606 -2.55 8.60 31.92
N THR A 607 -3.66 9.32 31.74
CA THR A 607 -4.60 9.07 30.63
C THR A 607 -4.40 10.08 29.52
N SER A 608 -4.00 9.60 28.34
CA SER A 608 -3.91 10.42 27.13
C SER A 608 -5.19 10.28 26.29
N ARG A 609 -5.59 11.37 25.63
CA ARG A 609 -6.75 11.45 24.73
C ARG A 609 -6.42 12.29 23.49
N LEU A 610 -6.70 11.75 22.32
CA LEU A 610 -6.39 12.38 21.04
C LEU A 610 -7.56 12.20 20.08
N ARG A 611 -8.18 13.31 19.69
CA ARG A 611 -9.27 13.31 18.71
C ARG A 611 -8.72 13.50 17.31
N VAL A 612 -9.09 12.60 16.41
CA VAL A 612 -8.56 12.49 15.05
C VAL A 612 -9.69 12.35 14.03
N PRO A 613 -9.44 12.63 12.74
CA PRO A 613 -10.42 12.35 11.68
C PRO A 613 -10.93 10.90 11.74
N LYS A 614 -12.23 10.71 11.53
CA LYS A 614 -12.83 9.37 11.47
C LYS A 614 -12.33 8.60 10.25
N GLU A 615 -12.34 9.27 9.10
CA GLU A 615 -11.81 8.74 7.85
C GLU A 615 -10.37 9.22 7.68
N THR A 616 -9.44 8.25 7.57
CA THR A 616 -8.01 8.49 7.39
C THR A 616 -7.57 7.97 6.02
N SER A 617 -6.53 8.57 5.45
CA SER A 617 -5.99 8.13 4.16
C SER A 617 -5.12 6.87 4.27
N SER A 618 -4.72 6.50 5.49
CA SER A 618 -3.87 5.36 5.82
C SER A 618 -4.43 4.51 6.97
N GLN A 619 -3.86 3.32 7.19
CA GLN A 619 -4.11 2.48 8.37
C GLN A 619 -3.00 2.61 9.44
N HIS A 620 -2.22 3.70 9.41
CA HIS A 620 -1.07 3.88 10.30
C HIS A 620 -1.45 3.99 11.79
N ILE A 621 -2.56 4.65 12.10
CA ILE A 621 -3.11 4.72 13.46
C ILE A 621 -3.41 3.32 14.00
N GLU A 622 -4.09 2.51 13.19
CA GLU A 622 -4.51 1.15 13.55
C GLU A 622 -3.29 0.23 13.74
N ALA A 623 -2.30 0.36 12.86
CA ALA A 623 -1.04 -0.38 12.96
C ALA A 623 -0.25 -0.01 14.21
N ALA A 624 -0.20 1.28 14.55
CA ALA A 624 0.45 1.78 15.76
C ALA A 624 -0.24 1.25 17.02
N MET A 625 -1.57 1.40 17.15
CA MET A 625 -2.29 0.88 18.32
C MET A 625 -2.10 -0.63 18.48
N TYR A 626 -2.17 -1.40 17.40
CA TYR A 626 -1.95 -2.85 17.43
C TYR A 626 -0.57 -3.23 17.96
N VAL A 627 0.50 -2.67 17.39
CA VAL A 627 1.87 -3.07 17.75
C VAL A 627 2.24 -2.56 19.14
N ILE A 628 1.81 -1.36 19.50
CA ILE A 628 2.00 -0.81 20.84
C ILE A 628 1.30 -1.72 21.85
N THR A 629 0.02 -2.04 21.67
CA THR A 629 -0.73 -2.95 22.56
C THR A 629 -0.02 -4.28 22.72
N LEU A 630 0.41 -4.88 21.61
CA LEU A 630 1.07 -6.20 21.62
C LEU A 630 2.41 -6.19 22.38
N VAL A 631 3.20 -5.12 22.27
CA VAL A 631 4.52 -5.02 22.89
C VAL A 631 4.46 -4.45 24.30
N THR A 632 3.59 -3.48 24.59
CA THR A 632 3.53 -2.81 25.89
C THR A 632 2.48 -3.40 26.82
N GLY A 633 1.37 -3.91 26.28
CA GLY A 633 0.16 -4.30 27.01
C GLY A 633 -0.80 -3.13 27.28
N VAL A 634 -0.51 -1.92 26.78
CA VAL A 634 -1.40 -0.77 26.90
C VAL A 634 -2.53 -0.89 25.89
N GLU A 635 -3.76 -0.94 26.38
CA GLU A 635 -4.97 -0.99 25.54
C GLU A 635 -5.41 0.41 25.11
N PHE A 636 -5.84 0.53 23.85
CA PHE A 636 -6.43 1.74 23.30
C PHE A 636 -7.94 1.58 23.17
N THR A 637 -8.69 2.59 23.61
CA THR A 637 -10.13 2.69 23.37
C THR A 637 -10.40 3.74 22.29
N CYS A 638 -11.37 3.47 21.43
CA CYS A 638 -11.77 4.40 20.37
C CYS A 638 -13.28 4.67 20.44
N GLN A 639 -13.65 5.93 20.69
CA GLN A 639 -15.04 6.39 20.64
C GLN A 639 -15.25 7.16 19.33
N THR A 640 -16.17 6.69 18.49
CA THR A 640 -16.40 7.28 17.16
C THR A 640 -17.62 8.18 17.19
N ASP A 641 -17.43 9.43 16.79
CA ASP A 641 -18.50 10.40 16.55
C ASP A 641 -18.85 10.44 15.06
N GLN A 642 -19.69 11.39 14.62
CA GLN A 642 -20.09 11.47 13.21
C GLN A 642 -18.89 11.70 12.26
N LYS A 643 -17.95 12.58 12.65
CA LYS A 643 -16.87 13.08 11.78
C LYS A 643 -15.46 12.77 12.28
N SER A 644 -15.29 12.60 13.58
CA SER A 644 -14.01 12.27 14.23
C SER A 644 -14.14 11.04 15.11
N ARG A 645 -13.01 10.59 15.63
CA ARG A 645 -12.93 9.57 16.67
C ARG A 645 -11.95 9.99 17.76
N LEU A 646 -12.30 9.72 19.01
CA LEU A 646 -11.48 9.97 20.19
C LEU A 646 -10.73 8.70 20.56
N ILE A 647 -9.41 8.73 20.42
CA ILE A 647 -8.52 7.64 20.84
C ILE A 647 -8.04 7.95 22.25
N SER A 648 -8.08 6.96 23.15
CA SER A 648 -7.64 7.12 24.55
C SER A 648 -6.88 5.90 25.03
N CYS A 649 -5.89 6.10 25.88
CA CYS A 649 -5.21 5.02 26.60
C CYS A 649 -4.70 5.50 27.97
N VAL A 650 -4.52 4.55 28.89
CA VAL A 650 -3.80 4.77 30.15
C VAL A 650 -2.37 4.30 29.93
N GLY A 651 -1.42 5.24 29.92
CA GLY A 651 -0.02 4.95 29.64
C GLY A 651 0.71 4.27 30.81
N LEU A 652 1.86 3.67 30.51
CA LEU A 652 2.68 2.93 31.47
C LEU A 652 3.29 3.80 32.56
N GLY A 653 3.47 5.10 32.32
CA GLY A 653 4.31 5.97 33.15
C GLY A 653 5.77 5.51 33.17
N TRP A 654 6.32 5.17 32.00
CA TRP A 654 7.71 4.75 31.88
C TRP A 654 8.65 5.89 32.31
N SER A 655 9.72 5.56 33.03
CA SER A 655 10.66 6.55 33.61
C SER A 655 12.11 6.16 33.43
#